data_AF-A0A920YG52-F1
#
_entry.id   AF-A0A920YG52-F1
#
_cell.length_a   1.000
_cell.length_b   1.000
_cell.length_c   1.000
_cell.angle_alpha   90.00
_cell.angle_beta   90.00
_cell.angle_gamma   90.00
#
_symmetry.space_group_name_H-M   'P 1'
#
loop_
_entity.id
_entity.type
_entity.pdbx_description
1 polymer ?
#
loop_
_entity_poly.entity_id
_entity_poly.type
_entity_poly.pdbx_seq_one_letter_code
_entity_poly.pdbx_strand_id
1 'polypeptide(L)'
;MSSGGKGVKVLLVAFLAFISLIVLSSLTSAQETTPVCFWSAQGPVCVERAVEVQAARPEPRELLSALLAGPTAEERARGLRSAIPEGTALSSVQVFSTTFTVRLVLPDEALSRLDGMTVEEIVQQIAATLEPLGWRDLRVEALDPTTHEFRSLADFLPPLPAPRKETLLSGEERPSPRGEGARGEMLQGQPQGALSGKTVYVSAGHGWLWNGYAWRTQRPPYPNPPYDGPIIEDHNNAEAVNQYLLQYLRNAGAMVWPVRERDMNPTSVVVDEDDPIMGTGYTESGTWTTTAYAGTGYGGGNYRWALTVTGTPRATATWTATLPADGRYAVYVWYRPGSNRAPDARYTVHHAGGDTVVQVDQTRHGLTWHYIGTYAFRAADGARITLDNHSSVAGRVVIADAVRIGGGTFDDLTGIETAAPYPPDKPWWEVAACYYTQRQGLDPGDWPYFNDVVARPMYARWEHASTFDDAVYISWHTNGYNGYQWVCRGTVSFIHNGEGNPVTEGSADLQKAVHNELVHDIRVGWDATWVDRGMRSMNLGELRELWDDDPTVRIPGVLIEVAYHDHPDDTDALKEPHFNQLAARAIYQGIVKYFEQRDGVDLTLLPEPPTHLMVQNVGGGQVRVSWRPSPTDTIGLAGDAATGYRVYTSTDGLGWSNGIPVAGTVYTLTGLAPGQLLFVRVSATNDGGESFPSETLAARVGGEAAVLLVNGFDRLNRTMLVPDYDPVEGHNMRMFLDRMNSYDYVIQHGSVISYAFDSAANEAVRDGQISLGNYALVDWILGEESAPDETLDATERALVRAFLDGGGALFLSGTEVGWHLDYLGADPDFYNTYLRADYAGDDADTYEVAPVAGSIFDGLSSFRFDAPGEYDADYPDQLTPFNGSTAALVYQGGAGGVAAVQYADGCRRLVNFGFPFETIRPEARADVMARVMDFLDECVVQEPETVITTPGDGNIYWDGVPSFSGLASAVAGVQRVEVSLRRDSDGLYWDGTGWGETQWHTAAGKTLWSFTMPLTVEVGSYTAQARAWDEDGISDTTPAEASFSLVALDNTLFLPLVLKE
;
A
#
# COMPACT_ATOMS: atom_id res chain seq x y z
N MET A 1 -49.44 -35.90 -30.76
CA MET A 1 -49.95 -36.87 -31.77
C MET A 1 -51.05 -36.19 -32.56
N SER A 2 -50.99 -36.32 -33.90
CA SER A 2 -52.11 -36.20 -34.87
C SER A 2 -52.76 -34.82 -35.03
N SER A 3 -53.02 -34.26 -36.22
CA SER A 3 -52.72 -34.54 -37.63
C SER A 3 -53.38 -33.39 -38.41
N GLY A 4 -52.69 -32.79 -39.37
CA GLY A 4 -53.24 -31.71 -40.21
C GLY A 4 -54.22 -32.17 -41.29
N GLY A 5 -54.90 -31.22 -41.93
CA GLY A 5 -55.80 -31.51 -43.06
C GLY A 5 -56.45 -30.29 -43.74
N LYS A 6 -55.69 -29.64 -44.63
CA LYS A 6 -56.06 -29.06 -45.94
C LYS A 6 -57.41 -28.35 -46.15
N GLY A 7 -57.34 -27.11 -46.63
CA GLY A 7 -58.37 -26.51 -47.48
C GLY A 7 -57.95 -25.17 -48.10
N VAL A 8 -58.29 -24.98 -49.37
CA VAL A 8 -58.48 -23.70 -50.09
C VAL A 8 -57.29 -23.13 -50.90
N LYS A 9 -57.24 -23.53 -52.18
CA LYS A 9 -57.11 -22.64 -53.35
C LYS A 9 -58.46 -22.81 -54.07
N VAL A 10 -59.25 -21.80 -54.42
CA VAL A 10 -59.10 -20.88 -55.56
C VAL A 10 -60.33 -19.97 -55.52
N LEU A 11 -60.16 -18.64 -55.54
CA LEU A 11 -60.94 -17.78 -56.45
C LEU A 11 -60.30 -16.39 -56.55
N LEU A 12 -59.63 -16.19 -57.68
CA LEU A 12 -59.13 -14.93 -58.17
C LEU A 12 -60.28 -14.22 -58.90
N VAL A 13 -60.26 -12.88 -58.89
CA VAL A 13 -61.03 -11.97 -59.77
C VAL A 13 -62.47 -11.64 -59.33
N ALA A 14 -62.59 -10.70 -58.38
CA ALA A 14 -63.47 -9.52 -58.43
C ALA A 14 -63.60 -8.85 -57.05
N PHE A 15 -62.50 -8.30 -56.50
CA PHE A 15 -62.55 -7.24 -55.47
C PHE A 15 -61.21 -6.46 -55.50
N LEU A 16 -60.90 -5.90 -56.67
CA LEU A 16 -59.62 -5.25 -57.00
C LEU A 16 -59.82 -3.76 -57.35
N ALA A 17 -60.76 -3.08 -56.69
CA ALA A 17 -61.05 -1.67 -56.96
C ALA A 17 -61.51 -0.84 -55.74
N PHE A 18 -61.25 -1.29 -54.50
CA PHE A 18 -61.56 -0.48 -53.31
C PHE A 18 -60.65 -0.77 -52.09
N ILE A 19 -59.35 -0.99 -52.30
CA ILE A 19 -58.28 -0.68 -51.33
C ILE A 19 -57.07 -0.21 -52.18
N SER A 20 -57.26 0.94 -52.82
CA SER A 20 -56.21 1.73 -53.44
C SER A 20 -56.27 3.12 -52.80
N LEU A 21 -56.00 3.18 -51.50
CA LEU A 21 -55.62 4.34 -50.68
C LEU A 21 -55.53 3.81 -49.24
N ILE A 22 -54.40 4.03 -48.55
CA ILE A 22 -53.96 3.41 -47.26
C ILE A 22 -53.41 1.99 -47.52
N VAL A 23 -52.13 1.75 -47.77
CA VAL A 23 -50.92 2.06 -46.99
C VAL A 23 -49.79 2.43 -47.95
N LEU A 24 -49.66 3.71 -48.31
CA LEU A 24 -48.33 4.32 -48.23
C LEU A 24 -48.15 4.57 -46.73
N SER A 25 -47.58 3.60 -46.01
CA SER A 25 -46.90 3.93 -44.78
C SER A 25 -45.70 4.73 -45.24
N SER A 26 -45.83 6.05 -45.16
CA SER A 26 -44.72 6.94 -44.93
C SER A 26 -43.68 6.23 -44.07
N LEU A 27 -42.52 5.91 -44.66
CA LEU A 27 -41.28 5.92 -43.89
C LEU A 27 -41.11 7.38 -43.46
N THR A 28 -41.82 7.77 -42.39
CA THR A 28 -41.39 8.91 -41.59
C THR A 28 -40.04 8.48 -41.06
N SER A 29 -38.96 9.13 -41.50
CA SER A 29 -37.66 9.03 -40.83
C SER A 29 -37.92 9.24 -39.34
N ALA A 30 -37.72 8.21 -38.52
CA ALA A 30 -37.69 8.41 -37.09
C ALA A 30 -36.43 9.24 -36.83
N GLN A 31 -36.61 10.43 -36.27
CA GLN A 31 -35.51 11.28 -35.87
C GLN A 31 -35.03 10.75 -34.52
N GLU A 32 -34.11 9.79 -34.53
CA GLU A 32 -33.44 9.34 -33.30
C GLU A 32 -32.35 10.35 -32.92
N THR A 33 -32.22 10.60 -31.62
CA THR A 33 -31.08 11.34 -31.10
C THR A 33 -29.93 10.37 -30.88
N THR A 34 -28.75 10.78 -31.32
CA THR A 34 -27.51 10.04 -31.15
C THR A 34 -26.41 11.00 -30.69
N PRO A 35 -25.49 10.52 -29.84
CA PRO A 35 -24.40 11.35 -29.32
C PRO A 35 -23.39 11.73 -30.40
N VAL A 36 -23.02 13.01 -30.40
CA VAL A 36 -21.92 13.58 -31.20
C VAL A 36 -20.99 14.33 -30.25
N CYS A 37 -19.69 14.09 -30.35
CA CYS A 37 -18.74 14.51 -29.33
C CYS A 37 -17.96 15.77 -29.73
N PHE A 38 -17.90 16.74 -28.83
CA PHE A 38 -17.17 18.01 -28.96
C PHE A 38 -16.10 18.11 -27.88
N TRP A 39 -15.16 19.03 -28.04
CA TRP A 39 -14.06 19.23 -27.12
C TRP A 39 -14.41 20.26 -26.04
N SER A 40 -14.11 19.96 -24.78
CA SER A 40 -14.19 20.88 -23.65
C SER A 40 -12.79 21.33 -23.22
N ALA A 41 -12.65 22.07 -22.11
CA ALA A 41 -11.33 22.35 -21.54
C ALA A 41 -10.62 21.09 -20.99
N GLN A 42 -11.37 20.00 -20.78
CA GLN A 42 -10.97 18.76 -20.11
C GLN A 42 -11.26 17.52 -21.00
N GLY A 43 -11.16 17.68 -22.33
CA GLY A 43 -11.30 16.60 -23.32
C GLY A 43 -12.72 16.44 -23.92
N PRO A 44 -12.99 15.33 -24.63
CA PRO A 44 -14.25 15.13 -25.38
C PRO A 44 -15.48 14.98 -24.47
N VAL A 45 -16.60 15.57 -24.89
CA VAL A 45 -17.93 15.56 -24.24
C VAL A 45 -19.00 15.38 -25.32
N CYS A 46 -19.92 14.45 -25.13
CA CYS A 46 -20.94 14.12 -26.13
C CYS A 46 -22.28 14.83 -25.88
N VAL A 47 -22.89 15.30 -26.97
CA VAL A 47 -24.20 15.96 -26.95
C VAL A 47 -25.15 15.24 -27.90
N GLU A 48 -26.41 15.13 -27.49
CA GLU A 48 -27.43 14.50 -28.31
C GLU A 48 -27.71 15.33 -29.58
N ARG A 49 -27.72 14.65 -30.72
CA ARG A 49 -28.03 15.21 -32.03
C ARG A 49 -29.12 14.41 -32.69
N ALA A 50 -30.12 15.13 -33.18
CA ALA A 50 -31.08 14.55 -34.10
C ALA A 50 -30.38 14.22 -35.42
N VAL A 51 -30.31 12.94 -35.76
CA VAL A 51 -29.70 12.46 -37.01
C VAL A 51 -30.77 11.71 -37.81
N GLU A 52 -30.85 11.98 -39.11
CA GLU A 52 -31.79 11.26 -39.98
C GLU A 52 -31.36 9.79 -40.10
N VAL A 53 -32.09 8.87 -39.47
CA VAL A 53 -31.74 7.44 -39.53
C VAL A 53 -32.46 6.80 -40.72
N GLN A 54 -31.70 6.38 -41.74
CA GLN A 54 -32.25 5.62 -42.87
C GLN A 54 -32.38 4.10 -42.58
N ALA A 55 -31.69 3.60 -41.54
CA ALA A 55 -31.66 2.20 -41.09
C ALA A 55 -31.98 2.07 -39.57
N ALA A 56 -31.82 0.90 -38.95
CA ALA A 56 -32.07 0.72 -37.50
C ALA A 56 -30.92 1.22 -36.60
N ARG A 57 -29.91 1.91 -37.16
CA ARG A 57 -28.75 2.51 -36.50
C ARG A 57 -28.25 3.71 -37.33
N PRO A 58 -27.67 4.76 -36.71
CA PRO A 58 -27.11 5.89 -37.43
C PRO A 58 -25.90 5.47 -38.27
N GLU A 59 -25.78 5.99 -39.50
CA GLU A 59 -24.65 5.69 -40.37
C GLU A 59 -23.42 6.56 -39.99
N PRO A 60 -22.18 6.05 -40.09
CA PRO A 60 -20.97 6.80 -39.76
C PRO A 60 -20.88 8.17 -40.44
N ARG A 61 -21.33 8.25 -41.70
CA ARG A 61 -21.32 9.49 -42.49
C ARG A 61 -22.26 10.55 -41.90
N GLU A 62 -23.41 10.14 -41.36
CA GLU A 62 -24.41 11.04 -40.80
C GLU A 62 -23.93 11.64 -39.48
N LEU A 63 -23.37 10.79 -38.60
CA LEU A 63 -22.72 11.22 -37.35
C LEU A 63 -21.61 12.24 -37.60
N LEU A 64 -20.71 11.94 -38.54
CA LEU A 64 -19.60 12.84 -38.86
C LEU A 64 -20.06 14.11 -39.57
N SER A 65 -21.17 14.06 -40.32
CA SER A 65 -21.78 15.27 -40.88
C SER A 65 -22.36 16.16 -39.78
N ALA A 66 -23.00 15.57 -38.76
CA ALA A 66 -23.49 16.30 -37.59
C ALA A 66 -22.33 16.85 -36.73
N LEU A 67 -21.23 16.12 -36.62
CA LEU A 67 -20.00 16.58 -35.97
C LEU A 67 -19.42 17.82 -36.67
N LEU A 68 -19.29 17.79 -37.99
CA LEU A 68 -18.74 18.89 -38.78
C LEU A 68 -19.66 20.12 -38.85
N ALA A 69 -20.95 19.98 -38.54
CA ALA A 69 -21.82 21.14 -38.34
C ALA A 69 -21.40 21.99 -37.13
N GLY A 70 -20.60 21.42 -36.22
CA GLY A 70 -20.03 22.08 -35.07
C GLY A 70 -21.01 22.24 -33.89
N PRO A 71 -20.52 22.76 -32.76
CA PRO A 71 -21.37 23.06 -31.61
C PRO A 71 -22.29 24.24 -31.92
N THR A 72 -23.52 24.18 -31.40
CA THR A 72 -24.51 25.26 -31.40
C THR A 72 -24.04 26.45 -30.56
N ALA A 73 -24.71 27.61 -30.68
CA ALA A 73 -24.38 28.79 -29.88
C ALA A 73 -24.50 28.53 -28.36
N GLU A 74 -25.47 27.72 -27.93
CA GLU A 74 -25.68 27.35 -26.53
C GLU A 74 -24.57 26.42 -26.01
N GLU A 75 -24.09 25.50 -26.83
CA GLU A 75 -22.97 24.61 -26.49
C GLU A 75 -21.65 25.36 -26.42
N ARG A 76 -21.41 26.30 -27.32
CA ARG A 76 -20.25 27.20 -27.23
C ARG A 76 -20.31 28.05 -25.98
N ALA A 77 -21.51 28.51 -25.59
CA ALA A 77 -21.71 29.23 -24.34
C ALA A 77 -21.43 28.36 -23.09
N ARG A 78 -21.54 27.03 -23.22
CA ARG A 78 -21.13 26.04 -22.21
C ARG A 78 -19.63 25.65 -22.30
N GLY A 79 -18.87 26.25 -23.22
CA GLY A 79 -17.44 26.00 -23.38
C GLY A 79 -17.08 24.87 -24.36
N LEU A 80 -18.04 24.31 -25.10
CA LEU A 80 -17.75 23.27 -26.10
C LEU A 80 -17.24 23.89 -27.42
N ARG A 81 -16.18 23.30 -27.97
CA ARG A 81 -15.56 23.64 -29.26
C ARG A 81 -15.41 22.40 -30.15
N SER A 82 -15.23 22.59 -31.45
CA SER A 82 -14.76 21.52 -32.34
C SER A 82 -13.22 21.50 -32.32
N ALA A 83 -12.61 20.32 -32.19
CA ALA A 83 -11.18 20.15 -32.48
C ALA A 83 -10.92 20.13 -33.99
N ILE A 84 -11.91 19.68 -34.78
CA ILE A 84 -11.84 19.74 -36.24
C ILE A 84 -11.91 21.21 -36.71
N PRO A 85 -10.94 21.69 -37.51
CA PRO A 85 -10.89 23.08 -37.97
C PRO A 85 -12.14 23.51 -38.75
N GLU A 86 -12.58 24.76 -38.55
CA GLU A 86 -13.71 25.34 -39.28
C GLU A 86 -13.44 25.34 -40.80
N GLY A 87 -14.47 25.04 -41.60
CA GLY A 87 -14.36 24.93 -43.06
C GLY A 87 -13.91 23.54 -43.55
N THR A 88 -13.62 22.60 -42.64
CA THR A 88 -13.34 21.21 -43.00
C THR A 88 -14.59 20.52 -43.56
N ALA A 89 -14.43 19.81 -44.68
CA ALA A 89 -15.52 19.05 -45.30
C ALA A 89 -15.26 17.53 -45.24
N LEU A 90 -16.32 16.73 -45.04
CA LEU A 90 -16.25 15.27 -45.14
C LEU A 90 -16.27 14.84 -46.62
N SER A 91 -15.18 14.26 -47.09
CA SER A 91 -15.11 13.68 -48.44
C SER A 91 -15.84 12.33 -48.49
N SER A 92 -15.35 11.37 -47.70
CA SER A 92 -15.95 10.03 -47.62
C SER A 92 -15.67 9.37 -46.28
N VAL A 93 -16.53 8.42 -45.91
CA VAL A 93 -16.25 7.44 -44.85
C VAL A 93 -16.25 6.08 -45.52
N GLN A 94 -15.15 5.36 -45.39
CA GLN A 94 -15.03 4.00 -45.92
C GLN A 94 -15.04 3.04 -44.75
N VAL A 95 -16.00 2.12 -44.75
CA VAL A 95 -16.10 1.07 -43.73
C VAL A 95 -15.82 -0.26 -44.40
N PHE A 96 -14.75 -0.92 -43.98
CA PHE A 96 -14.43 -2.28 -44.39
C PHE A 96 -14.33 -3.15 -43.14
N SER A 97 -15.30 -4.04 -42.94
CA SER A 97 -15.46 -4.78 -41.69
C SER A 97 -15.53 -3.81 -40.50
N THR A 98 -14.54 -3.84 -39.61
CA THR A 98 -14.43 -2.95 -38.44
C THR A 98 -13.36 -1.86 -38.62
N THR A 99 -12.75 -1.73 -39.80
CA THR A 99 -11.86 -0.63 -40.14
C THR A 99 -12.66 0.54 -40.70
N PHE A 100 -12.49 1.71 -40.09
CA PHE A 100 -13.15 2.96 -40.45
C PHE A 100 -12.10 3.94 -40.95
N THR A 101 -12.18 4.34 -42.22
CA THR A 101 -11.33 5.39 -42.80
C THR A 101 -12.15 6.64 -43.04
N VAL A 102 -11.84 7.70 -42.29
CA VAL A 102 -12.49 9.01 -42.39
C VAL A 102 -11.61 9.93 -43.24
N ARG A 103 -12.14 10.38 -44.39
CA ARG A 103 -11.43 11.27 -45.32
C ARG A 103 -11.98 12.69 -45.24
N LEU A 104 -11.11 13.62 -44.85
CA LEU A 104 -11.44 15.03 -44.65
C LEU A 104 -10.75 15.92 -45.69
N VAL A 105 -11.38 17.04 -46.02
CA VAL A 105 -10.78 18.14 -46.79
C VAL A 105 -10.66 19.33 -45.86
N LEU A 106 -9.47 19.53 -45.30
CA LEU A 106 -9.18 20.64 -44.40
C LEU A 106 -8.77 21.88 -45.20
N PRO A 107 -9.00 23.10 -44.70
CA PRO A 107 -8.42 24.30 -45.28
C PRO A 107 -6.87 24.25 -45.27
N ASP A 108 -6.22 24.74 -46.32
CA ASP A 108 -4.75 24.75 -46.45
C ASP A 108 -4.06 25.38 -45.23
N GLU A 109 -4.62 26.48 -44.71
CA GLU A 109 -4.10 27.17 -43.52
C GLU A 109 -4.20 26.31 -42.26
N ALA A 110 -5.25 25.48 -42.13
CA ALA A 110 -5.40 24.57 -41.01
C ALA A 110 -4.39 23.41 -41.09
N LEU A 111 -4.21 22.83 -42.29
CA LEU A 111 -3.19 21.80 -42.54
C LEU A 111 -1.78 22.31 -42.19
N SER A 112 -1.45 23.55 -42.58
CA SER A 112 -0.13 24.14 -42.31
C SER A 112 0.18 24.42 -40.83
N ARG A 113 -0.84 24.36 -39.97
CA ARG A 113 -0.74 24.62 -38.52
C ARG A 113 -0.95 23.38 -37.65
N LEU A 114 -1.05 22.19 -38.26
CA LEU A 114 -1.20 20.95 -37.51
C LEU A 114 0.02 20.69 -36.62
N ASP A 115 -0.26 20.31 -35.38
CA ASP A 115 0.70 19.79 -34.43
C ASP A 115 0.20 18.48 -33.81
N GLY A 116 1.06 17.82 -33.03
CA GLY A 116 0.75 16.50 -32.45
C GLY A 116 -0.51 16.52 -31.58
N MET A 117 -0.75 17.62 -30.86
CA MET A 117 -1.94 17.78 -30.00
C MET A 117 -3.20 17.96 -30.85
N THR A 118 -3.18 18.82 -31.85
CA THR A 118 -4.33 19.06 -32.74
C THR A 118 -4.74 17.78 -33.47
N VAL A 119 -3.77 17.00 -33.95
CA VAL A 119 -4.04 15.68 -34.57
C VAL A 119 -4.70 14.74 -33.57
N GLU A 120 -4.19 14.67 -32.35
CA GLU A 120 -4.76 13.86 -31.27
C GLU A 120 -6.22 14.25 -30.98
N GLU A 121 -6.48 15.54 -30.76
CA GLU A 121 -7.84 16.03 -30.45
C GLU A 121 -8.82 15.70 -31.60
N ILE A 122 -8.40 15.85 -32.86
CA ILE A 122 -9.21 15.49 -34.04
C ILE A 122 -9.51 14.00 -34.07
N VAL A 123 -8.48 13.16 -33.91
CA VAL A 123 -8.63 11.69 -33.95
C VAL A 123 -9.52 11.22 -32.81
N GLN A 124 -9.31 11.69 -31.58
CA GLN A 124 -10.13 11.35 -30.42
C GLN A 124 -11.58 11.84 -30.56
N GLN A 125 -11.80 13.05 -31.07
CA GLN A 125 -13.16 13.58 -31.26
C GLN A 125 -13.96 12.75 -32.27
N ILE A 126 -13.31 12.32 -33.36
CA ILE A 126 -13.88 11.40 -34.35
C ILE A 126 -14.12 10.02 -33.74
N ALA A 127 -13.14 9.49 -33.00
CA ALA A 127 -13.22 8.19 -32.34
C ALA A 127 -14.40 8.12 -31.37
N ALA A 128 -14.54 9.12 -30.49
CA ALA A 128 -15.63 9.21 -29.52
C ALA A 128 -17.00 9.32 -30.21
N THR A 129 -17.10 10.13 -31.27
CA THR A 129 -18.35 10.25 -32.06
C THR A 129 -18.74 8.94 -32.73
N LEU A 130 -17.77 8.12 -33.14
CA LEU A 130 -18.00 6.83 -33.78
C LEU A 130 -18.06 5.65 -32.79
N GLU A 131 -17.82 5.88 -31.50
CA GLU A 131 -17.75 4.84 -30.46
C GLU A 131 -18.98 3.91 -30.45
N PRO A 132 -20.23 4.40 -30.61
CA PRO A 132 -21.41 3.53 -30.65
C PRO A 132 -21.43 2.52 -31.82
N LEU A 133 -20.61 2.73 -32.85
CA LEU A 133 -20.54 1.88 -34.03
C LEU A 133 -19.54 0.73 -33.89
N GLY A 134 -18.73 0.70 -32.84
CA GLY A 134 -17.86 -0.44 -32.49
C GLY A 134 -16.70 -0.67 -33.47
N TRP A 135 -16.05 0.40 -33.91
CA TRP A 135 -14.86 0.32 -34.77
C TRP A 135 -13.69 -0.39 -34.07
N ARG A 136 -12.77 -0.96 -34.86
CA ARG A 136 -11.56 -1.67 -34.38
C ARG A 136 -10.26 -1.03 -34.85
N ASP A 137 -10.25 -0.54 -36.08
CA ASP A 137 -9.14 0.24 -36.63
C ASP A 137 -9.70 1.56 -37.14
N LEU A 138 -9.30 2.68 -36.54
CA LEU A 138 -9.72 4.01 -36.97
C LEU A 138 -8.56 4.68 -37.69
N ARG A 139 -8.83 5.18 -38.90
CA ARG A 139 -7.88 5.94 -39.72
C ARG A 139 -8.47 7.29 -40.10
N VAL A 140 -7.67 8.34 -39.99
CA VAL A 140 -8.10 9.71 -40.32
C VAL A 140 -7.14 10.27 -41.36
N GLU A 141 -7.67 10.51 -42.55
CA GLU A 141 -6.90 10.99 -43.71
C GLU A 141 -7.36 12.40 -44.11
N ALA A 142 -6.41 13.21 -44.59
CA ALA A 142 -6.67 14.51 -45.18
C ALA A 142 -6.24 14.55 -46.65
N LEU A 143 -6.97 15.32 -47.46
CA LEU A 143 -6.60 15.58 -48.85
C LEU A 143 -5.35 16.47 -48.88
N ASP A 144 -4.28 15.98 -49.49
CA ASP A 144 -3.08 16.78 -49.73
C ASP A 144 -3.35 17.79 -50.87
N PRO A 145 -3.24 19.10 -50.62
CA PRO A 145 -3.55 20.13 -51.63
C PRO A 145 -2.53 20.14 -52.79
N THR A 146 -1.36 19.51 -52.61
CA THR A 146 -0.27 19.45 -53.60
C THR A 146 -0.39 18.22 -54.49
N THR A 147 -0.62 17.05 -53.91
CA THR A 147 -0.68 15.78 -54.67
C THR A 147 -2.10 15.43 -55.11
N HIS A 148 -3.12 16.02 -54.49
CA HIS A 148 -4.53 15.66 -54.63
C HIS A 148 -4.85 14.20 -54.25
N GLU A 149 -4.00 13.59 -53.43
CA GLU A 149 -4.22 12.26 -52.85
C GLU A 149 -4.59 12.38 -51.36
N PHE A 150 -5.35 11.41 -50.86
CA PHE A 150 -5.59 11.29 -49.42
C PHE A 150 -4.40 10.60 -48.77
N ARG A 151 -3.88 11.19 -47.71
CA ARG A 151 -2.83 10.61 -46.86
C ARG A 151 -3.20 10.80 -45.39
N SER A 152 -2.53 10.10 -44.48
CA SER A 152 -2.86 10.17 -43.06
C SER A 152 -2.78 11.62 -42.54
N LEU A 153 -3.65 11.99 -41.61
CA LEU A 153 -3.59 13.29 -40.96
C LEU A 153 -2.24 13.51 -40.25
N ALA A 154 -1.65 12.44 -39.69
CA ALA A 154 -0.34 12.52 -39.04
C ALA A 154 0.84 12.71 -40.01
N ASP A 155 0.66 12.42 -41.31
CA ASP A 155 1.69 12.67 -42.31
C ASP A 155 1.96 14.18 -42.56
N PHE A 156 1.02 15.03 -42.13
CA PHE A 156 1.16 16.49 -42.17
C PHE A 156 1.85 17.03 -40.93
N LEU A 157 2.14 16.19 -39.94
CA LEU A 157 2.98 16.58 -38.82
C LEU A 157 4.40 16.82 -39.34
N PRO A 158 5.08 17.85 -38.83
CA PRO A 158 6.49 18.03 -39.09
C PRO A 158 7.28 16.83 -38.53
N PRO A 159 8.42 16.49 -39.14
CA PRO A 159 9.25 15.41 -38.66
C PRO A 159 9.72 15.70 -37.23
N LEU A 160 9.43 14.77 -36.32
CA LEU A 160 9.98 14.80 -34.98
C LEU A 160 11.33 14.08 -35.01
N PRO A 161 12.45 14.78 -34.75
CA PRO A 161 13.71 14.08 -34.57
C PRO A 161 13.59 13.14 -33.36
N ALA A 162 14.27 12.01 -33.42
CA ALA A 162 14.46 11.12 -32.28
C ALA A 162 15.81 11.48 -31.64
N PRO A 163 15.89 12.50 -30.76
CA PRO A 163 17.12 12.80 -30.09
C PRO A 163 17.44 11.67 -29.14
N ARG A 164 18.73 11.40 -29.02
CA ARG A 164 19.27 10.37 -28.15
C ARG A 164 20.00 11.08 -27.04
N LYS A 165 19.87 10.56 -25.83
CA LYS A 165 20.63 11.01 -24.68
C LYS A 165 22.12 11.11 -25.03
N GLU A 166 22.67 12.32 -25.03
CA GLU A 166 24.10 12.51 -25.30
C GLU A 166 24.91 12.06 -24.09
N THR A 167 25.32 10.80 -24.13
CA THR A 167 25.99 10.13 -23.01
C THR A 167 27.51 10.20 -23.09
N LEU A 168 28.07 10.52 -24.26
CA LEU A 168 29.52 10.48 -24.51
C LEU A 168 30.15 11.86 -24.41
N LEU A 169 31.29 11.93 -23.73
CA LEU A 169 32.19 13.08 -23.81
C LEU A 169 33.10 12.95 -25.05
N SER A 170 33.67 14.06 -25.52
CA SER A 170 34.48 14.08 -26.74
C SER A 170 35.62 13.04 -26.70
N GLY A 171 35.58 12.05 -27.58
CA GLY A 171 36.59 10.98 -27.68
C GLY A 171 36.28 9.68 -26.91
N GLU A 172 35.12 9.57 -26.24
CA GLU A 172 34.65 8.31 -25.67
C GLU A 172 33.93 7.43 -26.72
N GLU A 173 34.11 6.11 -26.64
CA GLU A 173 33.40 5.14 -27.49
C GLU A 173 32.03 4.78 -26.87
N ARG A 174 31.03 4.50 -27.73
CA ARG A 174 29.70 4.05 -27.28
C ARG A 174 29.80 2.73 -26.52
N PRO A 175 28.97 2.51 -25.48
CA PRO A 175 28.80 1.18 -24.89
C PRO A 175 28.50 0.15 -25.97
N SER A 176 29.12 -1.03 -25.88
CA SER A 176 28.85 -2.14 -26.80
C SER A 176 27.63 -2.94 -26.34
N PRO A 177 26.85 -3.54 -27.26
CA PRO A 177 25.81 -4.50 -26.92
C PRO A 177 26.40 -5.63 -26.06
N ARG A 178 25.62 -6.12 -25.08
CA ARG A 178 26.05 -7.23 -24.21
C ARG A 178 26.39 -8.45 -25.06
N GLY A 179 27.54 -9.08 -24.80
CA GLY A 179 27.70 -10.50 -25.11
C GLY A 179 26.88 -11.33 -24.12
N GLU A 180 26.32 -12.47 -24.53
CA GLU A 180 25.41 -13.33 -23.76
C GLU A 180 25.92 -13.85 -22.39
N GLY A 181 27.08 -13.42 -21.88
CA GLY A 181 27.70 -13.97 -20.68
C GLY A 181 28.13 -12.91 -19.67
N ALA A 182 27.22 -12.50 -18.79
CA ALA A 182 27.54 -12.06 -17.42
C ALA A 182 26.23 -11.82 -16.64
N ARG A 183 25.50 -12.90 -16.32
CA ARG A 183 24.56 -12.88 -15.18
C ARG A 183 25.41 -12.95 -13.91
N GLY A 184 25.92 -11.82 -13.45
CA GLY A 184 26.49 -11.73 -12.11
C GLY A 184 25.39 -11.96 -11.07
N GLU A 185 25.71 -12.58 -9.94
CA GLU A 185 24.81 -12.58 -8.79
C GLU A 185 24.52 -11.12 -8.41
N MET A 186 23.31 -10.62 -8.69
CA MET A 186 22.91 -9.28 -8.25
C MET A 186 22.59 -9.31 -6.76
N LEU A 187 23.08 -8.30 -6.05
CA LEU A 187 23.01 -8.19 -4.58
C LEU A 187 21.57 -7.96 -4.07
N GLN A 188 21.38 -8.12 -2.76
CA GLN A 188 20.09 -8.23 -2.05
C GLN A 188 19.03 -7.15 -2.36
N GLY A 189 19.38 -5.97 -2.89
CA GLY A 189 18.43 -4.87 -3.12
C GLY A 189 17.65 -4.87 -4.45
N GLN A 190 18.00 -5.71 -5.42
CA GLN A 190 17.25 -5.86 -6.67
C GLN A 190 16.67 -7.28 -6.78
N PRO A 191 15.34 -7.44 -6.79
CA PRO A 191 14.72 -8.75 -6.98
C PRO A 191 15.11 -9.37 -8.33
N GLN A 192 15.08 -10.70 -8.39
CA GLN A 192 15.24 -11.47 -9.62
C GLN A 192 13.98 -12.31 -9.81
N GLY A 193 13.57 -12.50 -11.06
CA GLY A 193 12.41 -13.29 -11.45
C GLY A 193 12.25 -13.44 -12.95
N ALA A 194 11.02 -13.69 -13.41
CA ALA A 194 10.67 -13.91 -14.83
C ALA A 194 11.00 -12.74 -15.75
N LEU A 195 11.06 -11.52 -15.23
CA LEU A 195 11.37 -10.29 -15.97
C LEU A 195 12.82 -9.81 -15.75
N SER A 196 13.69 -10.64 -15.19
CA SER A 196 15.11 -10.30 -14.99
C SER A 196 15.79 -9.90 -16.30
N GLY A 197 16.35 -8.69 -16.32
CA GLY A 197 17.03 -8.14 -17.50
C GLY A 197 16.09 -7.54 -18.55
N LYS A 198 14.78 -7.50 -18.27
CA LYS A 198 13.79 -6.74 -19.04
C LYS A 198 13.60 -5.35 -18.44
N THR A 199 13.20 -4.42 -19.29
CA THR A 199 12.81 -3.07 -18.88
C THR A 199 11.33 -2.84 -19.19
N VAL A 200 10.61 -2.21 -18.26
CA VAL A 200 9.21 -1.85 -18.47
C VAL A 200 9.05 -0.36 -18.22
N TYR A 201 8.73 0.38 -19.28
CA TYR A 201 8.33 1.77 -19.19
C TYR A 201 6.83 1.84 -18.89
N VAL A 202 6.44 2.62 -17.89
CA VAL A 202 5.05 2.67 -17.41
C VAL A 202 4.50 4.09 -17.46
N SER A 203 3.39 4.28 -18.17
CA SER A 203 2.61 5.52 -18.19
C SER A 203 1.31 5.32 -17.43
N ALA A 204 0.94 6.26 -16.57
CA ALA A 204 -0.25 6.18 -15.72
C ALA A 204 -1.02 7.51 -15.79
N GLY A 205 -2.17 7.54 -16.49
CA GLY A 205 -3.05 8.72 -16.61
C GLY A 205 -2.34 10.04 -16.98
N HIS A 206 -3.02 11.18 -16.90
CA HIS A 206 -2.44 12.48 -17.25
C HIS A 206 -1.78 13.19 -16.07
N GLY A 207 -2.54 13.56 -15.04
CA GLY A 207 -2.06 14.31 -13.86
C GLY A 207 -2.30 15.83 -13.96
N TRP A 208 -1.80 16.58 -12.98
CA TRP A 208 -1.94 18.05 -12.94
C TRP A 208 -1.20 18.73 -14.10
N LEU A 209 -1.94 19.47 -14.92
CA LEU A 209 -1.48 20.20 -16.10
C LEU A 209 -1.92 21.67 -16.07
N TRP A 210 -1.07 22.59 -16.54
CA TRP A 210 -1.48 23.97 -16.78
C TRP A 210 -2.27 24.08 -18.08
N ASN A 211 -3.53 24.49 -18.00
CA ASN A 211 -4.41 24.59 -19.17
C ASN A 211 -4.41 25.99 -19.84
N GLY A 212 -3.48 26.86 -19.45
CA GLY A 212 -3.38 28.24 -19.92
C GLY A 212 -3.89 29.30 -18.92
N TYR A 213 -4.69 28.90 -17.92
CA TYR A 213 -5.23 29.81 -16.90
C TYR A 213 -5.27 29.24 -15.47
N ALA A 214 -5.29 27.92 -15.30
CA ALA A 214 -5.22 27.26 -14.00
C ALA A 214 -4.55 25.89 -14.11
N TRP A 215 -4.02 25.38 -13.00
CA TRP A 215 -3.67 23.97 -12.84
C TRP A 215 -4.94 23.15 -12.73
N ARG A 216 -5.08 22.13 -13.57
CA ARG A 216 -6.26 21.25 -13.66
C ARG A 216 -5.80 19.84 -13.98
N THR A 217 -6.58 18.85 -13.56
CA THR A 217 -6.47 17.49 -14.09
C THR A 217 -7.09 17.44 -15.49
N GLN A 218 -6.69 16.47 -16.31
CA GLN A 218 -7.27 16.31 -17.64
C GLN A 218 -8.77 16.04 -17.54
N ARG A 219 -9.20 15.28 -16.53
CA ARG A 219 -10.61 14.98 -16.25
C ARG A 219 -11.04 15.55 -14.89
N PRO A 220 -12.23 16.16 -14.79
CA PRO A 220 -12.81 16.51 -13.50
C PRO A 220 -13.26 15.23 -12.76
N PRO A 221 -13.74 15.33 -11.50
CA PRO A 221 -14.27 14.19 -10.79
C PRO A 221 -15.47 13.57 -11.52
N TYR A 222 -15.35 12.29 -11.84
CA TYR A 222 -16.39 11.50 -12.49
C TYR A 222 -16.67 10.20 -11.72
N PRO A 223 -17.89 9.65 -11.83
CA PRO A 223 -19.05 10.21 -12.52
C PRO A 223 -19.58 11.48 -11.84
N ASN A 224 -20.05 12.45 -12.62
CA ASN A 224 -20.57 13.69 -12.05
C ASN A 224 -21.96 13.47 -11.39
N PRO A 225 -22.50 14.43 -10.60
CA PRO A 225 -23.77 14.25 -9.90
C PRO A 225 -24.90 13.77 -10.84
N PRO A 226 -25.75 12.81 -10.41
CA PRO A 226 -26.08 12.49 -9.01
C PRO A 226 -25.25 11.37 -8.36
N TYR A 227 -24.16 10.91 -8.99
CA TYR A 227 -23.26 9.94 -8.36
C TYR A 227 -22.55 10.57 -7.14
N ASP A 228 -22.38 9.79 -6.08
CA ASP A 228 -21.67 10.19 -4.86
C ASP A 228 -20.33 9.44 -4.74
N GLY A 229 -19.33 10.14 -4.23
CA GLY A 229 -17.95 9.67 -4.19
C GLY A 229 -17.33 9.42 -5.58
N PRO A 230 -17.27 10.43 -6.48
CA PRO A 230 -16.57 10.33 -7.76
C PRO A 230 -15.05 10.15 -7.56
N ILE A 231 -14.35 9.73 -8.61
CA ILE A 231 -12.89 9.68 -8.67
C ILE A 231 -12.36 10.69 -9.67
N ILE A 232 -11.12 11.10 -9.51
CA ILE A 232 -10.33 11.74 -10.56
C ILE A 232 -9.51 10.64 -11.24
N GLU A 233 -9.74 10.40 -12.54
CA GLU A 233 -9.05 9.37 -13.33
C GLU A 233 -7.52 9.47 -13.23
N ASP A 234 -7.00 10.69 -13.34
CA ASP A 234 -5.56 10.99 -13.26
C ASP A 234 -4.88 10.57 -11.95
N HIS A 235 -5.63 10.61 -10.85
CA HIS A 235 -5.18 10.20 -9.52
C HIS A 235 -5.35 8.69 -9.34
N ASN A 236 -6.55 8.17 -9.63
CA ASN A 236 -6.87 6.75 -9.47
C ASN A 236 -5.92 5.85 -10.29
N ASN A 237 -5.60 6.24 -11.53
CA ASN A 237 -4.63 5.52 -12.36
C ASN A 237 -3.23 5.50 -11.75
N ALA A 238 -2.76 6.64 -11.23
CA ALA A 238 -1.45 6.73 -10.58
C ALA A 238 -1.40 5.95 -9.26
N GLU A 239 -2.49 5.97 -8.48
CA GLU A 239 -2.64 5.22 -7.23
C GLU A 239 -2.58 3.71 -7.47
N ALA A 240 -3.31 3.19 -8.46
CA ALA A 240 -3.29 1.78 -8.83
C ALA A 240 -1.91 1.34 -9.35
N VAL A 241 -1.29 2.15 -10.23
CA VAL A 241 0.02 1.84 -10.80
C VAL A 241 1.11 1.85 -9.73
N ASN A 242 1.20 2.91 -8.92
CA ASN A 242 2.29 3.10 -7.96
C ASN A 242 2.25 2.08 -6.82
N GLN A 243 1.06 1.68 -6.37
CA GLN A 243 0.89 0.79 -5.22
C GLN A 243 0.89 -0.70 -5.60
N TYR A 244 0.50 -1.05 -6.84
CA TYR A 244 0.45 -2.44 -7.31
C TYR A 244 1.37 -2.74 -8.49
N LEU A 245 1.11 -2.16 -9.67
CA LEU A 245 1.78 -2.59 -10.91
C LEU A 245 3.29 -2.44 -10.85
N LEU A 246 3.80 -1.29 -10.39
CA LEU A 246 5.24 -1.07 -10.29
C LEU A 246 5.91 -2.10 -9.37
N GLN A 247 5.22 -2.50 -8.30
CA GLN A 247 5.72 -3.49 -7.35
C GLN A 247 5.70 -4.91 -7.93
N TYR A 248 4.64 -5.33 -8.62
CA TYR A 248 4.61 -6.62 -9.34
C TYR A 248 5.77 -6.72 -10.35
N LEU A 249 5.97 -5.68 -11.18
CA LEU A 249 7.04 -5.66 -12.17
C LEU A 249 8.43 -5.73 -11.52
N ARG A 250 8.66 -4.96 -10.45
CA ARG A 250 9.93 -4.99 -9.71
C ARG A 250 10.16 -6.34 -9.04
N ASN A 251 9.13 -6.93 -8.44
CA ASN A 251 9.19 -8.23 -7.79
C ASN A 251 9.55 -9.36 -8.77
N ALA A 252 9.08 -9.26 -10.01
CA ALA A 252 9.46 -10.16 -11.08
C ALA A 252 10.86 -9.89 -11.67
N GLY A 253 11.59 -8.90 -11.15
CA GLY A 253 12.96 -8.58 -11.54
C GLY A 253 13.11 -7.60 -12.70
N ALA A 254 12.03 -6.95 -13.15
CA ALA A 254 12.12 -5.92 -14.19
C ALA A 254 12.81 -4.66 -13.66
N MET A 255 13.53 -3.97 -14.55
CA MET A 255 13.84 -2.56 -14.35
C MET A 255 12.64 -1.72 -14.77
N VAL A 256 12.09 -0.94 -13.85
CA VAL A 256 10.82 -0.22 -14.06
C VAL A 256 11.07 1.27 -14.19
N TRP A 257 10.58 1.91 -15.25
CA TRP A 257 10.73 3.34 -15.54
C TRP A 257 9.36 4.01 -15.73
N PRO A 258 8.77 4.59 -14.67
CA PRO A 258 7.55 5.34 -14.80
C PRO A 258 7.81 6.71 -15.42
N VAL A 259 6.85 7.20 -16.20
CA VAL A 259 6.89 8.56 -16.81
C VAL A 259 6.32 9.64 -15.87
N ARG A 260 5.91 9.25 -14.66
CA ARG A 260 5.51 10.09 -13.51
C ARG A 260 6.24 9.60 -12.27
N GLU A 261 6.33 10.42 -11.22
CA GLU A 261 6.98 10.02 -9.96
C GLU A 261 6.23 8.84 -9.31
N ARG A 262 6.99 7.89 -8.75
CA ARG A 262 6.44 6.70 -8.08
C ARG A 262 6.30 6.89 -6.57
N ASP A 263 7.13 7.74 -5.99
CA ASP A 263 7.15 7.93 -4.55
C ASP A 263 6.03 8.91 -4.17
N MET A 264 5.05 8.39 -3.45
CA MET A 264 3.89 9.14 -3.00
C MET A 264 4.22 10.07 -1.82
N ASN A 265 5.44 10.01 -1.29
CA ASN A 265 5.93 10.93 -0.27
C ASN A 265 6.20 12.33 -0.87
N PRO A 266 5.56 13.40 -0.35
CA PRO A 266 5.72 14.77 -0.85
C PRO A 266 7.04 15.44 -0.45
N THR A 267 7.88 14.76 0.34
CA THR A 267 9.20 15.23 0.74
C THR A 267 10.25 14.84 -0.30
N SER A 268 11.21 15.72 -0.58
CA SER A 268 12.43 15.35 -1.30
C SER A 268 13.64 16.08 -0.75
N VAL A 269 14.76 15.38 -0.65
CA VAL A 269 16.08 15.94 -0.33
C VAL A 269 17.06 15.48 -1.39
N VAL A 270 17.78 16.43 -2.00
CA VAL A 270 18.87 16.15 -2.94
C VAL A 270 20.18 16.50 -2.24
N VAL A 271 21.19 15.65 -2.41
CA VAL A 271 22.55 15.87 -1.92
C VAL A 271 23.51 15.66 -3.08
N ASP A 272 24.22 16.70 -3.47
CA ASP A 272 25.22 16.70 -4.54
C ASP A 272 26.66 16.59 -3.98
N GLU A 273 27.66 16.34 -4.83
CA GLU A 273 29.05 16.17 -4.36
C GLU A 273 29.71 17.44 -3.82
N ASP A 274 29.19 18.61 -4.19
CA ASP A 274 29.74 19.92 -3.83
C ASP A 274 28.96 20.61 -2.69
N ASP A 275 27.92 19.94 -2.17
CA ASP A 275 27.13 20.43 -1.05
C ASP A 275 27.95 20.52 0.26
N PRO A 276 27.91 21.67 0.96
CA PRO A 276 28.64 21.86 2.21
C PRO A 276 28.04 21.02 3.34
N ILE A 277 28.89 20.49 4.22
CA ILE A 277 28.46 19.69 5.37
C ILE A 277 27.83 20.61 6.44
N MET A 278 26.50 20.72 6.46
CA MET A 278 25.71 21.37 7.52
C MET A 278 24.48 20.53 7.91
N GLY A 279 24.67 19.25 8.24
CA GLY A 279 23.59 18.30 8.58
C GLY A 279 23.09 17.47 7.39
N THR A 280 23.08 18.07 6.20
CA THR A 280 23.06 17.41 4.90
C THR A 280 24.43 17.64 4.24
N GLY A 281 24.96 16.65 3.51
CA GLY A 281 26.21 16.84 2.77
C GLY A 281 26.91 15.57 2.31
N TYR A 282 28.03 15.79 1.61
CA TYR A 282 28.84 14.78 0.95
C TYR A 282 30.23 14.62 1.58
N THR A 283 30.73 13.39 1.67
CA THR A 283 32.09 13.08 2.16
C THR A 283 32.75 11.96 1.38
N GLU A 284 34.08 11.96 1.33
CA GLU A 284 34.88 10.95 0.65
C GLU A 284 35.94 10.35 1.57
N SER A 285 36.25 9.08 1.34
CA SER A 285 37.47 8.42 1.82
C SER A 285 38.26 7.82 0.66
N GLY A 286 39.57 7.69 0.82
CA GLY A 286 40.45 7.19 -0.24
C GLY A 286 40.78 8.25 -1.29
N THR A 287 41.02 7.83 -2.53
CA THR A 287 41.41 8.73 -3.63
C THR A 287 40.27 8.86 -4.64
N TRP A 288 39.70 10.06 -4.69
CA TRP A 288 38.72 10.49 -5.68
C TRP A 288 39.25 11.69 -6.46
N THR A 289 38.88 11.76 -7.73
CA THR A 289 39.32 12.82 -8.65
C THR A 289 38.09 13.56 -9.19
N THR A 290 38.12 14.90 -9.23
CA THR A 290 37.09 15.66 -9.95
C THR A 290 37.20 15.39 -11.44
N THR A 291 36.07 15.32 -12.13
CA THR A 291 36.05 15.35 -13.61
C THR A 291 36.87 16.51 -14.17
N ALA A 292 37.52 16.29 -15.30
CA ALA A 292 38.20 17.35 -16.07
C ALA A 292 37.23 18.15 -16.95
N TYR A 293 35.99 17.66 -17.12
CA TYR A 293 34.96 18.26 -17.94
C TYR A 293 33.97 19.01 -17.04
N ALA A 294 34.25 20.28 -16.75
CA ALA A 294 33.38 21.08 -15.91
C ALA A 294 31.98 21.21 -16.52
N GLY A 295 30.94 21.23 -15.67
CA GLY A 295 29.55 21.37 -16.10
C GLY A 295 28.90 20.08 -16.57
N THR A 296 29.49 18.94 -16.24
CA THR A 296 29.02 17.62 -16.69
C THR A 296 28.45 16.77 -15.55
N GLY A 297 28.30 17.33 -14.36
CA GLY A 297 27.58 16.74 -13.22
C GLY A 297 26.08 16.95 -13.23
N TYR A 298 25.43 16.49 -12.16
CA TYR A 298 24.07 16.89 -11.82
C TYR A 298 23.98 18.43 -11.70
N GLY A 299 22.83 19.01 -12.09
CA GLY A 299 22.60 20.46 -12.01
C GLY A 299 23.57 21.34 -12.82
N GLY A 300 24.39 20.77 -13.71
CA GLY A 300 25.49 21.50 -14.37
C GLY A 300 26.72 21.68 -13.48
N GLY A 301 26.86 20.86 -12.43
CA GLY A 301 28.00 20.76 -11.53
C GLY A 301 29.15 19.91 -12.08
N ASN A 302 29.91 19.29 -11.19
CA ASN A 302 30.99 18.35 -11.54
C ASN A 302 30.59 16.93 -11.14
N TYR A 303 31.53 16.00 -11.16
CA TYR A 303 31.36 14.72 -10.50
C TYR A 303 32.71 14.21 -10.04
N ARG A 304 32.69 13.23 -9.16
CA ARG A 304 33.85 12.58 -8.57
C ARG A 304 34.01 11.18 -9.15
N TRP A 305 35.24 10.74 -9.37
CA TRP A 305 35.49 9.39 -9.86
C TRP A 305 36.69 8.71 -9.19
N ALA A 306 36.62 7.39 -9.12
CA ALA A 306 37.68 6.51 -8.65
C ALA A 306 37.83 5.28 -9.56
N LEU A 307 39.00 4.62 -9.51
CA LEU A 307 39.21 3.35 -10.21
C LEU A 307 38.65 2.19 -9.39
N THR A 308 37.95 1.28 -10.06
CA THR A 308 37.40 0.09 -9.42
C THR A 308 38.46 -0.94 -9.05
N VAL A 309 38.18 -1.71 -8.00
CA VAL A 309 38.99 -2.85 -7.54
C VAL A 309 38.11 -4.08 -7.34
N THR A 310 38.69 -5.28 -7.48
CA THR A 310 38.00 -6.57 -7.22
C THR A 310 38.26 -7.12 -5.81
N GLY A 311 39.14 -6.46 -5.05
CA GLY A 311 39.44 -6.80 -3.66
C GLY A 311 38.75 -5.85 -2.68
N THR A 312 39.22 -5.78 -1.44
CA THR A 312 38.69 -4.85 -0.44
C THR A 312 38.60 -3.41 -0.99
N PRO A 313 37.43 -2.75 -0.91
CA PRO A 313 37.27 -1.37 -1.35
C PRO A 313 38.29 -0.45 -0.68
N ARG A 314 38.77 0.55 -1.41
CA ARG A 314 39.80 1.51 -0.94
C ARG A 314 39.37 2.97 -1.08
N ALA A 315 38.22 3.21 -1.69
CA ALA A 315 37.63 4.53 -1.82
C ALA A 315 36.12 4.42 -1.60
N THR A 316 35.56 5.37 -0.86
CA THR A 316 34.12 5.48 -0.61
C THR A 316 33.66 6.91 -0.77
N ALA A 317 32.43 7.11 -1.23
CA ALA A 317 31.71 8.37 -1.26
C ALA A 317 30.41 8.20 -0.46
N THR A 318 30.08 9.15 0.40
CA THR A 318 28.94 9.04 1.33
C THR A 318 28.11 10.31 1.30
N TRP A 319 26.82 10.15 1.03
CA TRP A 319 25.79 11.18 1.12
C TRP A 319 25.03 11.02 2.43
N THR A 320 24.82 12.12 3.13
CA THR A 320 24.04 12.20 4.36
C THR A 320 22.97 13.27 4.24
N ALA A 321 21.75 12.98 4.68
CA ALA A 321 20.63 13.90 4.63
C ALA A 321 19.80 13.87 5.92
N THR A 322 19.40 15.03 6.41
CA THR A 322 18.36 15.13 7.44
C THR A 322 16.99 15.00 6.79
N LEU A 323 16.09 14.20 7.38
CA LEU A 323 14.72 14.02 6.90
C LEU A 323 13.72 14.65 7.88
N PRO A 324 12.59 15.19 7.40
CA PRO A 324 11.64 15.90 8.25
C PRO A 324 10.81 14.98 9.16
N ALA A 325 10.62 13.72 8.79
CA ALA A 325 9.84 12.74 9.53
C ALA A 325 10.34 11.31 9.29
N ASP A 326 10.05 10.43 10.24
CA ASP A 326 10.17 8.99 10.03
C ASP A 326 9.25 8.57 8.87
N GLY A 327 9.69 7.61 8.06
CA GLY A 327 8.87 7.15 6.95
C GLY A 327 9.64 6.40 5.89
N ARG A 328 8.89 5.99 4.85
CA ARG A 328 9.44 5.32 3.68
C ARG A 328 9.72 6.36 2.59
N TYR A 329 10.92 6.28 2.02
CA TYR A 329 11.38 7.19 0.98
C TYR A 329 12.02 6.40 -0.16
N ALA A 330 11.67 6.74 -1.40
CA ALA A 330 12.41 6.27 -2.55
C ALA A 330 13.81 6.91 -2.57
N VAL A 331 14.81 6.12 -2.97
CA VAL A 331 16.18 6.58 -3.14
C VAL A 331 16.55 6.48 -4.60
N TYR A 332 17.06 7.59 -5.14
CA TYR A 332 17.53 7.73 -6.51
C TYR A 332 18.99 8.15 -6.51
N VAL A 333 19.74 7.69 -7.51
CA VAL A 333 21.13 8.10 -7.75
C VAL A 333 21.25 8.73 -9.12
N TRP A 334 22.11 9.73 -9.23
CA TRP A 334 22.48 10.36 -10.51
C TRP A 334 23.96 10.06 -10.79
N TYR A 335 24.30 9.88 -12.07
CA TYR A 335 25.68 9.67 -12.50
C TYR A 335 25.83 9.93 -13.99
N ARG A 336 27.07 10.22 -14.43
CA ARG A 336 27.42 10.27 -15.85
C ARG A 336 27.79 8.89 -16.41
N PRO A 337 27.01 8.35 -17.36
CA PRO A 337 27.30 7.05 -17.96
C PRO A 337 28.52 7.10 -18.89
N GLY A 338 28.99 5.92 -19.33
CA GLY A 338 30.11 5.79 -20.26
C GLY A 338 30.63 4.36 -20.40
N SER A 339 31.28 4.04 -21.52
CA SER A 339 31.73 2.66 -21.82
C SER A 339 32.86 2.13 -20.92
N ASN A 340 33.56 3.00 -20.20
CA ASN A 340 34.59 2.64 -19.23
C ASN A 340 34.09 2.63 -17.77
N ARG A 341 32.80 2.86 -17.53
CA ARG A 341 32.23 2.93 -16.18
C ARG A 341 32.10 1.54 -15.54
N ALA A 342 31.88 1.51 -14.23
CA ALA A 342 31.64 0.30 -13.47
C ALA A 342 30.29 -0.33 -13.90
N PRO A 343 30.26 -1.62 -14.30
CA PRO A 343 29.02 -2.30 -14.70
C PRO A 343 28.13 -2.72 -13.52
N ASP A 344 28.62 -2.54 -12.29
CA ASP A 344 28.04 -3.06 -11.05
C ASP A 344 28.44 -2.19 -9.84
N ALA A 345 28.38 -0.86 -10.00
CA ALA A 345 28.70 0.11 -8.95
C ALA A 345 27.86 -0.16 -7.69
N ARG A 346 28.53 -0.27 -6.54
CA ARG A 346 27.93 -0.79 -5.30
C ARG A 346 27.51 0.32 -4.34
N TYR A 347 26.21 0.56 -4.24
CA TYR A 347 25.61 1.46 -3.25
C TYR A 347 25.16 0.67 -2.02
N THR A 348 25.43 1.18 -0.83
CA THR A 348 24.90 0.70 0.45
C THR A 348 23.96 1.76 1.01
N VAL A 349 22.69 1.43 1.11
CA VAL A 349 21.68 2.26 1.77
C VAL A 349 21.62 1.85 3.24
N HIS A 350 21.92 2.78 4.13
CA HIS A 350 21.85 2.58 5.58
C HIS A 350 20.48 3.08 6.05
N HIS A 351 19.55 2.15 6.25
CA HIS A 351 18.16 2.45 6.57
C HIS A 351 17.80 1.90 7.97
N ALA A 352 16.60 2.20 8.45
CA ALA A 352 16.14 1.86 9.80
C ALA A 352 16.18 0.35 10.13
N GLY A 353 16.17 -0.50 9.09
CA GLY A 353 16.23 -1.96 9.18
C GLY A 353 17.62 -2.58 8.98
N GLY A 354 18.65 -1.75 8.75
CA GLY A 354 20.03 -2.18 8.52
C GLY A 354 20.61 -1.66 7.21
N ASP A 355 21.58 -2.40 6.67
CA ASP A 355 22.27 -2.05 5.43
C ASP A 355 21.75 -2.90 4.26
N THR A 356 21.20 -2.25 3.24
CA THR A 356 20.89 -2.90 1.95
C THR A 356 21.91 -2.49 0.90
N VAL A 357 22.46 -3.48 0.19
CA VAL A 357 23.39 -3.24 -0.91
C VAL A 357 22.69 -3.41 -2.26
N VAL A 358 22.81 -2.40 -3.11
CA VAL A 358 22.28 -2.36 -4.48
C VAL A 358 23.43 -2.18 -5.47
N GLN A 359 23.36 -2.85 -6.62
CA GLN A 359 24.28 -2.64 -7.73
C GLN A 359 23.62 -1.83 -8.83
N VAL A 360 24.35 -0.89 -9.39
CA VAL A 360 23.91 -0.06 -10.51
C VAL A 360 24.92 -0.16 -11.64
N ASP A 361 24.43 -0.45 -12.85
CA ASP A 361 25.25 -0.44 -14.05
C ASP A 361 25.47 1.01 -14.52
N GLN A 362 26.59 1.62 -14.11
CA GLN A 362 26.91 2.99 -14.47
C GLN A 362 27.32 3.17 -15.94
N THR A 363 27.27 2.13 -16.78
CA THR A 363 27.60 2.27 -18.21
C THR A 363 26.46 2.86 -19.04
N ARG A 364 25.24 2.90 -18.47
CA ARG A 364 23.97 3.30 -19.11
C ARG A 364 23.01 3.84 -18.07
N HIS A 365 21.80 4.27 -18.44
CA HIS A 365 20.76 4.75 -17.51
C HIS A 365 21.19 5.87 -16.53
N GLY A 366 22.23 6.64 -16.88
CA GLY A 366 22.69 7.83 -16.15
C GLY A 366 22.26 9.11 -16.87
N LEU A 367 22.57 10.29 -16.33
CA LEU A 367 21.97 11.61 -16.70
C LEU A 367 20.44 11.64 -16.54
N THR A 368 19.92 10.88 -15.59
CA THR A 368 18.52 10.85 -15.13
C THR A 368 18.54 10.32 -13.70
N TRP A 369 17.44 10.46 -12.95
CA TRP A 369 17.34 9.89 -11.61
C TRP A 369 17.07 8.38 -11.67
N HIS A 370 18.08 7.59 -11.32
CA HIS A 370 18.00 6.14 -11.31
C HIS A 370 17.50 5.63 -9.96
N TYR A 371 16.31 5.03 -9.92
CA TYR A 371 15.71 4.45 -8.71
C TYR A 371 16.48 3.20 -8.25
N ILE A 372 16.91 3.17 -6.99
CA ILE A 372 17.62 1.99 -6.40
C ILE A 372 16.81 1.26 -5.32
N GLY A 373 15.71 1.85 -4.83
CA GLY A 373 14.82 1.20 -3.86
C GLY A 373 14.02 2.19 -3.03
N THR A 374 13.10 1.68 -2.22
CA THR A 374 12.33 2.45 -1.24
C THR A 374 12.64 1.88 0.14
N TYR A 375 13.07 2.74 1.05
CA TYR A 375 13.60 2.33 2.35
C TYR A 375 12.99 3.17 3.46
N ALA A 376 12.87 2.56 4.64
CA ALA A 376 12.44 3.24 5.86
C ALA A 376 13.62 3.98 6.50
N PHE A 377 13.46 5.26 6.80
CA PHE A 377 14.44 6.05 7.54
C PHE A 377 13.79 6.67 8.78
N ARG A 378 14.60 6.88 9.82
CA ARG A 378 14.22 7.69 10.98
C ARG A 378 14.76 9.09 10.82
N ALA A 379 13.92 10.10 11.06
CA ALA A 379 14.32 11.51 11.04
C ALA A 379 15.50 11.78 11.99
N ALA A 380 15.47 11.16 13.17
CA ALA A 380 16.51 11.31 14.18
C ALA A 380 17.88 10.73 13.77
N ASP A 381 17.88 9.68 12.94
CA ASP A 381 19.11 9.02 12.45
C ASP A 381 19.64 9.67 11.16
N GLY A 382 18.75 10.31 10.39
CA GLY A 382 19.02 10.79 9.04
C GLY A 382 19.15 9.65 8.02
N ALA A 383 19.20 10.01 6.74
CA ALA A 383 19.50 9.08 5.66
C ALA A 383 20.98 9.07 5.33
N ARG A 384 21.55 7.88 5.10
CA ARG A 384 22.93 7.71 4.66
C ARG A 384 23.04 6.71 3.53
N ILE A 385 23.71 7.10 2.46
CA ILE A 385 23.98 6.27 1.29
C ILE A 385 25.48 6.28 1.04
N THR A 386 26.10 5.12 0.84
CA THR A 386 27.54 4.99 0.57
C THR A 386 27.78 4.28 -0.75
N LEU A 387 28.59 4.85 -1.63
CA LEU A 387 29.14 4.21 -2.82
C LEU A 387 30.58 3.79 -2.55
N ASP A 388 30.95 2.56 -2.90
CA ASP A 388 32.33 2.10 -2.83
C ASP A 388 32.90 1.75 -4.22
N ASN A 389 34.23 1.63 -4.31
CA ASN A 389 34.91 1.32 -5.57
C ASN A 389 35.11 -0.19 -5.84
N HIS A 390 34.35 -1.07 -5.19
CA HIS A 390 34.34 -2.49 -5.53
C HIS A 390 33.53 -2.75 -6.81
N SER A 391 34.05 -3.63 -7.67
CA SER A 391 33.38 -4.10 -8.88
C SER A 391 33.89 -5.49 -9.23
N SER A 392 33.10 -6.26 -9.97
CA SER A 392 33.55 -7.50 -10.63
C SER A 392 34.68 -7.27 -11.63
N VAL A 393 34.91 -6.02 -12.08
CA VAL A 393 35.97 -5.66 -13.04
C VAL A 393 36.85 -4.55 -12.46
N ALA A 394 38.14 -4.82 -12.27
CA ALA A 394 39.11 -3.81 -11.82
C ALA A 394 39.52 -2.83 -12.93
N GLY A 395 39.87 -1.60 -12.55
CA GLY A 395 40.38 -0.57 -13.47
C GLY A 395 39.31 0.13 -14.32
N ARG A 396 38.03 -0.11 -14.05
CA ARG A 396 36.91 0.70 -14.55
C ARG A 396 36.76 1.96 -13.71
N VAL A 397 35.89 2.87 -14.16
CA VAL A 397 35.60 4.14 -13.48
C VAL A 397 34.28 4.05 -12.73
N VAL A 398 34.29 4.25 -11.41
CA VAL A 398 33.07 4.46 -10.63
C VAL A 398 32.84 5.96 -10.42
N ILE A 399 31.61 6.42 -10.55
CA ILE A 399 31.18 7.83 -10.48
C ILE A 399 30.37 8.08 -9.22
N ALA A 400 30.71 9.11 -8.46
CA ALA A 400 29.92 9.69 -7.39
C ALA A 400 29.52 11.12 -7.78
N ASP A 401 28.24 11.44 -7.67
CA ASP A 401 27.63 12.71 -8.08
C ASP A 401 26.49 13.02 -7.09
N ALA A 402 25.22 13.01 -7.51
CA ALA A 402 24.08 13.29 -6.62
C ALA A 402 23.24 12.07 -6.18
N VAL A 403 22.60 12.20 -5.00
CA VAL A 403 21.57 11.29 -4.46
C VAL A 403 20.31 12.08 -4.12
N ARG A 404 19.14 11.54 -4.49
CA ARG A 404 17.82 12.09 -4.13
C ARG A 404 17.05 11.10 -3.25
N ILE A 405 16.48 11.58 -2.15
CA ILE A 405 15.66 10.81 -1.21
C ILE A 405 14.28 11.44 -1.18
N GLY A 406 13.25 10.68 -1.54
CA GLY A 406 11.86 11.13 -1.56
C GLY A 406 11.35 11.64 -2.92
N GLY A 407 10.04 11.54 -3.14
CA GLY A 407 9.34 11.96 -4.35
C GLY A 407 9.26 13.48 -4.52
N GLY A 408 8.87 14.18 -3.46
CA GLY A 408 8.83 15.65 -3.43
C GLY A 408 7.54 16.26 -3.96
N THR A 409 7.47 17.59 -3.82
CA THR A 409 6.39 18.43 -4.34
C THR A 409 6.90 19.25 -5.52
N PHE A 410 6.04 19.52 -6.50
CA PHE A 410 6.31 20.47 -7.57
C PHE A 410 5.91 21.88 -7.09
N ASP A 411 6.87 22.53 -6.41
CA ASP A 411 6.74 23.81 -5.72
C ASP A 411 7.71 24.89 -6.26
N ASP A 412 8.47 24.56 -7.32
CA ASP A 412 9.36 25.47 -8.03
C ASP A 412 9.37 25.17 -9.54
N LEU A 413 9.25 26.22 -10.36
CA LEU A 413 9.29 26.14 -11.82
C LEU A 413 10.71 26.20 -12.40
N THR A 414 11.74 26.37 -11.56
CA THR A 414 13.13 26.45 -12.03
C THR A 414 13.53 25.22 -12.84
N GLY A 415 14.03 25.46 -14.06
CA GLY A 415 14.44 24.38 -14.97
C GLY A 415 13.29 23.67 -15.69
N ILE A 416 12.05 24.14 -15.54
CA ILE A 416 10.87 23.59 -16.23
C ILE A 416 10.37 24.60 -17.28
N GLU A 417 10.34 24.18 -18.54
CA GLU A 417 9.67 24.92 -19.61
C GLU A 417 8.16 24.79 -19.45
N THR A 418 7.51 25.91 -19.13
CA THR A 418 6.06 25.99 -18.96
C THR A 418 5.55 27.42 -19.19
N ALA A 419 4.30 27.54 -19.60
CA ALA A 419 3.58 28.82 -19.64
C ALA A 419 2.94 29.18 -18.29
N ALA A 420 2.98 28.29 -17.29
CA ALA A 420 2.43 28.54 -15.97
C ALA A 420 3.20 29.66 -15.25
N PRO A 421 2.52 30.63 -14.61
CA PRO A 421 3.20 31.69 -13.88
C PRO A 421 3.58 31.29 -12.43
N TYR A 422 3.14 30.14 -11.95
CA TYR A 422 3.39 29.61 -10.61
C TYR A 422 3.30 28.07 -10.61
N PRO A 423 4.01 27.37 -9.71
CA PRO A 423 3.95 25.91 -9.57
C PRO A 423 2.58 25.44 -9.04
N PRO A 424 2.20 24.17 -9.22
CA PRO A 424 0.91 23.67 -8.73
C PRO A 424 0.87 23.44 -7.21
N ASP A 425 2.03 23.36 -6.54
CA ASP A 425 2.17 22.97 -5.13
C ASP A 425 1.54 21.57 -4.86
N LYS A 426 1.76 20.64 -5.80
CA LYS A 426 1.24 19.27 -5.78
C LYS A 426 2.38 18.25 -5.75
N PRO A 427 2.22 17.09 -5.08
CA PRO A 427 3.21 16.02 -5.10
C PRO A 427 3.57 15.62 -6.54
N TRP A 428 4.85 15.37 -6.82
CA TRP A 428 5.31 15.06 -8.19
C TRP A 428 4.63 13.83 -8.80
N TRP A 429 4.14 12.90 -7.97
CA TRP A 429 3.46 11.70 -8.44
C TRP A 429 2.07 12.00 -9.01
N GLU A 430 1.46 13.12 -8.61
CA GLU A 430 0.19 13.60 -9.16
C GLU A 430 0.37 14.50 -10.41
N VAL A 431 1.60 14.89 -10.75
CA VAL A 431 1.90 15.88 -11.79
C VAL A 431 2.04 15.22 -13.18
N ALA A 432 1.65 15.96 -14.21
CA ALA A 432 1.74 15.55 -15.60
C ALA A 432 3.15 15.14 -16.07
N ALA A 433 3.21 14.15 -16.95
CA ALA A 433 4.44 13.55 -17.45
C ALA A 433 5.32 14.57 -18.19
N CYS A 434 4.73 15.53 -18.92
CA CYS A 434 5.53 16.58 -19.57
C CYS A 434 6.38 17.40 -18.60
N TYR A 435 5.97 17.57 -17.34
CA TYR A 435 6.80 18.26 -16.34
C TYR A 435 7.75 17.30 -15.65
N TYR A 436 7.27 16.12 -15.26
CA TYR A 436 8.10 15.15 -14.58
C TYR A 436 9.27 14.66 -15.44
N THR A 437 9.06 14.44 -16.74
CA THR A 437 10.13 14.03 -17.67
C THR A 437 11.23 15.09 -17.81
N GLN A 438 10.90 16.38 -17.70
CA GLN A 438 11.91 17.45 -17.62
C GLN A 438 12.74 17.36 -16.34
N ARG A 439 12.10 17.06 -15.20
CA ARG A 439 12.81 16.77 -13.94
C ARG A 439 13.74 15.57 -14.05
N GLN A 440 13.46 14.62 -14.96
CA GLN A 440 14.33 13.49 -15.29
C GLN A 440 15.44 13.84 -16.29
N GLY A 441 15.46 15.06 -16.83
CA GLY A 441 16.50 15.57 -17.73
C GLY A 441 16.10 15.65 -19.21
N LEU A 442 14.84 15.40 -19.56
CA LEU A 442 14.33 15.57 -20.92
C LEU A 442 14.18 17.06 -21.26
N ASP A 443 14.90 17.59 -22.26
CA ASP A 443 14.84 19.01 -22.63
C ASP A 443 13.77 19.30 -23.70
N PRO A 444 12.64 19.96 -23.37
CA PRO A 444 11.57 20.23 -24.33
C PRO A 444 12.03 20.98 -25.59
N GLY A 445 13.11 21.77 -25.50
CA GLY A 445 13.68 22.53 -26.61
C GLY A 445 14.18 21.65 -27.77
N ASP A 446 14.47 20.37 -27.52
CA ASP A 446 14.79 19.39 -28.56
C ASP A 446 13.57 19.03 -29.44
N TRP A 447 12.35 19.44 -29.04
CA TRP A 447 11.10 19.02 -29.68
C TRP A 447 10.08 20.15 -29.89
N PRO A 448 9.76 20.48 -31.15
CA PRO A 448 8.93 21.64 -31.47
C PRO A 448 7.45 21.54 -31.04
N TYR A 449 6.97 20.38 -30.55
CA TYR A 449 5.56 20.14 -30.18
C TYR A 449 5.43 19.34 -28.87
N PHE A 450 6.31 19.62 -27.92
CA PHE A 450 6.34 18.97 -26.62
C PHE A 450 5.04 19.21 -25.82
N ASN A 451 4.38 18.13 -25.40
CA ASN A 451 3.15 18.15 -24.62
C ASN A 451 3.04 16.88 -23.78
N ASP A 452 2.08 16.80 -22.86
CA ASP A 452 1.93 15.67 -21.95
C ASP A 452 1.78 14.30 -22.63
N VAL A 453 0.97 14.20 -23.68
CA VAL A 453 0.70 12.94 -24.39
C VAL A 453 1.97 12.43 -25.07
N VAL A 454 2.66 13.31 -25.79
CA VAL A 454 3.80 12.94 -26.65
C VAL A 454 5.08 12.79 -25.81
N ALA A 455 5.22 13.51 -24.70
CA ALA A 455 6.39 13.40 -23.79
C ALA A 455 6.61 11.98 -23.25
N ARG A 456 5.55 11.18 -23.09
CA ARG A 456 5.60 9.84 -22.45
C ARG A 456 6.35 8.80 -23.28
N PRO A 457 5.93 8.47 -24.51
CA PRO A 457 6.69 7.56 -25.37
C PRO A 457 8.05 8.14 -25.77
N MET A 458 8.19 9.46 -25.83
CA MET A 458 9.46 10.11 -26.11
C MET A 458 10.47 9.94 -24.98
N TYR A 459 10.04 10.13 -23.73
CA TYR A 459 10.89 9.85 -22.58
C TYR A 459 11.33 8.39 -22.54
N ALA A 460 10.39 7.45 -22.77
CA ALA A 460 10.70 6.03 -22.82
C ALA A 460 11.78 5.72 -23.87
N ARG A 461 11.65 6.25 -25.10
CA ARG A 461 12.66 6.09 -26.14
C ARG A 461 13.96 6.82 -25.88
N TRP A 462 13.90 8.03 -25.34
CA TRP A 462 15.08 8.83 -25.01
C TRP A 462 15.94 8.12 -23.98
N GLU A 463 15.31 7.54 -22.96
CA GLU A 463 15.98 6.77 -21.91
C GLU A 463 16.48 5.41 -22.43
N HIS A 464 15.67 4.72 -23.24
CA HIS A 464 16.04 3.46 -23.90
C HIS A 464 17.14 3.62 -24.97
N ALA A 465 17.32 4.82 -25.52
CA ALA A 465 18.31 5.05 -26.55
C ALA A 465 19.72 4.81 -25.98
N SER A 466 20.46 3.86 -26.58
CA SER A 466 21.85 3.50 -26.22
C SER A 466 22.05 2.64 -24.97
N THR A 467 20.99 2.11 -24.38
CA THR A 467 21.03 1.17 -23.24
C THR A 467 21.07 -0.30 -23.68
N PHE A 468 20.51 -0.58 -24.87
CA PHE A 468 20.34 -1.92 -25.47
C PHE A 468 19.60 -2.91 -24.55
N ASP A 469 18.74 -2.40 -23.67
CA ASP A 469 17.86 -3.21 -22.84
C ASP A 469 16.69 -3.78 -23.66
N ASP A 470 16.11 -4.85 -23.13
CA ASP A 470 14.98 -5.54 -23.76
C ASP A 470 13.68 -5.01 -23.15
N ALA A 471 13.02 -4.09 -23.86
CA ALA A 471 12.03 -3.19 -23.27
C ALA A 471 10.61 -3.37 -23.84
N VAL A 472 9.61 -3.09 -23.01
CA VAL A 472 8.20 -2.87 -23.41
C VAL A 472 7.68 -1.56 -22.79
N TYR A 473 6.64 -0.98 -23.41
CA TYR A 473 5.94 0.20 -22.93
C TYR A 473 4.48 -0.12 -22.60
N ILE A 474 4.07 0.17 -21.36
CA ILE A 474 2.71 -0.06 -20.86
C ILE A 474 2.11 1.27 -20.46
N SER A 475 1.01 1.64 -21.10
CA SER A 475 0.25 2.83 -20.76
C SER A 475 -1.09 2.42 -20.14
N TRP A 476 -1.26 2.72 -18.86
CA TRP A 476 -2.44 2.44 -18.06
C TRP A 476 -3.33 3.68 -17.99
N HIS A 477 -4.55 3.53 -18.45
CA HIS A 477 -5.60 4.55 -18.45
C HIS A 477 -6.96 3.96 -18.06
N THR A 478 -7.94 4.85 -17.87
CA THR A 478 -9.37 4.50 -17.84
C THR A 478 -10.13 5.43 -18.76
N ASN A 479 -11.19 4.91 -19.37
CA ASN A 479 -11.87 5.60 -20.46
C ASN A 479 -13.02 6.47 -19.94
N GLY A 480 -13.40 7.47 -20.73
CA GLY A 480 -14.56 8.31 -20.47
C GLY A 480 -15.38 8.50 -21.74
N TYR A 481 -16.67 8.73 -21.59
CA TYR A 481 -17.58 8.96 -22.70
C TYR A 481 -18.42 10.24 -22.54
N ASN A 482 -19.14 10.40 -21.43
CA ASN A 482 -20.03 11.53 -21.22
C ASN A 482 -20.28 11.93 -19.75
N GLY A 483 -19.31 11.69 -18.86
CA GLY A 483 -19.28 12.20 -17.49
C GLY A 483 -20.18 11.49 -16.48
N TYR A 484 -21.45 11.23 -16.79
CA TYR A 484 -22.28 10.27 -16.06
C TYR A 484 -23.15 9.52 -17.06
N GLN A 485 -22.84 8.24 -17.29
CA GLN A 485 -23.44 7.47 -18.38
C GLN A 485 -23.52 5.96 -18.08
N TRP A 486 -24.40 5.25 -18.79
CA TRP A 486 -24.71 3.81 -18.57
C TRP A 486 -24.52 2.94 -19.84
N VAL A 487 -23.87 3.50 -20.87
CA VAL A 487 -23.77 2.91 -22.22
C VAL A 487 -22.39 2.30 -22.46
N CYS A 488 -21.34 3.02 -22.11
CA CYS A 488 -19.96 2.63 -22.35
C CYS A 488 -19.35 2.12 -21.04
N ARG A 489 -18.93 0.86 -21.06
CA ARG A 489 -18.25 0.20 -19.94
C ARG A 489 -17.35 -0.93 -20.40
N GLY A 490 -16.47 -1.39 -19.51
CA GLY A 490 -15.54 -2.49 -19.70
C GLY A 490 -14.21 -2.10 -20.34
N THR A 491 -13.39 -3.10 -20.67
CA THR A 491 -11.98 -2.94 -21.04
C THR A 491 -11.77 -2.83 -22.54
N VAL A 492 -10.92 -1.88 -22.97
CA VAL A 492 -10.42 -1.74 -24.35
C VAL A 492 -8.90 -1.52 -24.32
N SER A 493 -8.18 -1.97 -25.33
CA SER A 493 -6.75 -1.66 -25.49
C SER A 493 -6.45 -1.11 -26.88
N PHE A 494 -5.36 -0.35 -26.99
CA PHE A 494 -4.93 0.32 -28.21
C PHE A 494 -3.46 0.05 -28.52
N ILE A 495 -3.18 -0.14 -29.81
CA ILE A 495 -1.84 -0.01 -30.40
C ILE A 495 -1.86 1.10 -31.46
N HIS A 496 -0.68 1.58 -31.85
CA HIS A 496 -0.57 2.44 -33.03
C HIS A 496 -1.04 1.70 -34.30
N ASN A 497 -1.70 2.41 -35.21
CA ASN A 497 -2.34 1.83 -36.41
C ASN A 497 -1.51 1.92 -37.70
N GLY A 498 -0.33 2.53 -37.65
CA GLY A 498 0.56 2.68 -38.80
C GLY A 498 0.42 4.02 -39.55
N GLU A 499 -0.33 4.96 -39.00
CA GLU A 499 -0.53 6.30 -39.57
C GLU A 499 0.57 7.29 -39.16
N GLY A 500 1.24 7.91 -40.13
CA GLY A 500 2.44 8.73 -39.89
C GLY A 500 3.69 7.89 -39.66
N ASN A 501 3.65 6.94 -38.71
CA ASN A 501 4.75 6.02 -38.41
C ASN A 501 4.31 4.56 -38.58
N PRO A 502 5.21 3.63 -38.95
CA PRO A 502 4.95 2.19 -38.83
C PRO A 502 4.51 1.76 -37.43
N VAL A 503 3.75 0.66 -37.36
CA VAL A 503 3.46 -0.02 -36.09
C VAL A 503 4.77 -0.60 -35.55
N THR A 504 5.13 -0.28 -34.31
CA THR A 504 6.31 -0.85 -33.68
C THR A 504 6.19 -2.36 -33.54
N GLU A 505 7.20 -3.09 -34.01
CA GLU A 505 7.27 -4.55 -33.95
C GLU A 505 7.05 -5.08 -32.54
N GLY A 506 6.27 -6.16 -32.40
CA GLY A 506 5.92 -6.75 -31.10
C GLY A 506 4.70 -6.13 -30.41
N SER A 507 4.26 -4.91 -30.78
CA SER A 507 3.13 -4.24 -30.10
C SER A 507 1.81 -5.02 -30.20
N ALA A 508 1.54 -5.67 -31.33
CA ALA A 508 0.32 -6.46 -31.51
C ALA A 508 0.32 -7.74 -30.64
N ASP A 509 1.46 -8.40 -30.50
CA ASP A 509 1.58 -9.59 -29.65
C ASP A 509 1.55 -9.21 -28.16
N LEU A 510 2.17 -8.09 -27.79
CA LEU A 510 2.10 -7.53 -26.44
C LEU A 510 0.67 -7.16 -26.06
N GLN A 511 -0.02 -6.40 -26.92
CA GLN A 511 -1.43 -6.05 -26.73
C GLN A 511 -2.29 -7.30 -26.54
N LYS A 512 -2.08 -8.31 -27.38
CA LYS A 512 -2.83 -9.56 -27.28
C LYS A 512 -2.60 -10.29 -25.96
N ALA A 513 -1.35 -10.39 -25.52
CA ALA A 513 -1.03 -11.07 -24.26
C ALA A 513 -1.64 -10.32 -23.06
N VAL A 514 -1.45 -9.01 -22.99
CA VAL A 514 -1.95 -8.17 -21.88
C VAL A 514 -3.47 -8.06 -21.88
N HIS A 515 -4.09 -7.79 -23.03
CA HIS A 515 -5.55 -7.62 -23.11
C HIS A 515 -6.31 -8.91 -22.78
N ASN A 516 -5.85 -10.04 -23.31
CA ASN A 516 -6.52 -11.32 -23.05
C ASN A 516 -6.40 -11.72 -21.57
N GLU A 517 -5.24 -11.49 -20.96
CA GLU A 517 -5.04 -11.76 -19.54
C GLU A 517 -5.94 -10.89 -18.68
N LEU A 518 -5.91 -9.57 -18.89
CA LEU A 518 -6.73 -8.62 -18.13
C LEU A 518 -8.22 -8.94 -18.20
N VAL A 519 -8.74 -9.21 -19.40
CA VAL A 519 -10.17 -9.54 -19.58
C VAL A 519 -10.51 -10.91 -18.99
N HIS A 520 -9.61 -11.89 -19.07
CA HIS A 520 -9.80 -13.20 -18.45
C HIS A 520 -9.91 -13.04 -16.93
N ASP A 521 -8.95 -12.37 -16.32
CA ASP A 521 -8.86 -12.19 -14.88
C ASP A 521 -10.04 -11.42 -14.32
N ILE A 522 -10.44 -10.32 -14.96
CA ILE A 522 -11.62 -9.57 -14.54
C ILE A 522 -12.89 -10.45 -14.65
N ARG A 523 -13.03 -11.26 -15.71
CA ARG A 523 -14.21 -12.12 -15.85
C ARG A 523 -14.27 -13.25 -14.85
N VAL A 524 -13.13 -13.81 -14.48
CA VAL A 524 -13.08 -14.94 -13.57
C VAL A 524 -13.09 -14.48 -12.11
N GLY A 525 -12.37 -13.40 -11.80
CA GLY A 525 -12.15 -12.91 -10.43
C GLY A 525 -13.03 -11.75 -9.98
N TRP A 526 -13.75 -11.08 -10.88
CA TRP A 526 -14.55 -9.89 -10.54
C TRP A 526 -16.00 -9.95 -11.06
N ASP A 527 -16.19 -9.91 -12.38
CA ASP A 527 -17.51 -9.87 -13.01
C ASP A 527 -17.51 -10.75 -14.27
N ALA A 528 -18.16 -11.92 -14.19
CA ALA A 528 -18.30 -12.85 -15.31
C ALA A 528 -18.97 -12.25 -16.56
N THR A 529 -19.69 -11.13 -16.41
CA THR A 529 -20.34 -10.40 -17.49
C THR A 529 -19.55 -9.20 -18.00
N TRP A 530 -18.32 -8.99 -17.49
CA TRP A 530 -17.48 -7.86 -17.83
C TRP A 530 -17.33 -7.70 -19.35
N VAL A 531 -17.54 -6.47 -19.80
CA VAL A 531 -17.60 -6.15 -21.22
C VAL A 531 -16.19 -6.08 -21.78
N ASP A 532 -15.89 -7.01 -22.69
CA ASP A 532 -14.67 -6.94 -23.50
C ASP A 532 -14.96 -6.08 -24.73
N ARG A 533 -14.51 -4.83 -24.69
CA ARG A 533 -14.59 -3.92 -25.84
C ARG A 533 -13.48 -4.19 -26.85
N GLY A 534 -12.61 -5.17 -26.57
CA GLY A 534 -11.59 -5.81 -27.40
C GLY A 534 -10.41 -4.92 -27.78
N MET A 535 -9.45 -5.52 -28.48
CA MET A 535 -8.25 -4.85 -28.98
C MET A 535 -8.59 -3.93 -30.16
N ARG A 536 -7.99 -2.73 -30.17
CA ARG A 536 -8.17 -1.72 -31.21
C ARG A 536 -6.82 -1.13 -31.65
N SER A 537 -6.84 -0.46 -32.79
CA SER A 537 -5.72 0.35 -33.28
C SER A 537 -6.20 1.74 -33.70
N MET A 538 -5.48 2.77 -33.29
CA MET A 538 -5.66 4.15 -33.78
C MET A 538 -4.38 4.96 -33.61
N ASN A 539 -4.31 6.12 -34.25
CA ASN A 539 -3.15 7.00 -34.13
C ASN A 539 -3.18 7.82 -32.84
N LEU A 540 -2.63 7.26 -31.77
CA LEU A 540 -2.44 7.95 -30.49
C LEU A 540 -1.03 8.49 -30.36
N GLY A 541 -0.88 9.75 -29.97
CA GLY A 541 0.41 10.37 -29.65
C GLY A 541 1.19 9.60 -28.59
N GLU A 542 0.50 8.97 -27.64
CA GLU A 542 1.11 8.17 -26.56
C GLU A 542 1.75 6.85 -27.05
N LEU A 543 1.48 6.46 -28.31
CA LEU A 543 2.00 5.22 -28.92
C LEU A 543 2.76 5.48 -30.22
N ARG A 544 2.40 6.52 -30.98
CA ARG A 544 2.96 6.87 -32.30
C ARG A 544 4.47 7.06 -32.23
N GLU A 545 4.95 7.69 -31.17
CA GLU A 545 6.36 8.00 -31.01
C GLU A 545 7.15 6.82 -30.45
N LEU A 546 6.63 5.60 -30.34
CA LEU A 546 7.43 4.42 -29.93
C LEU A 546 8.27 3.81 -31.07
N TRP A 547 8.07 4.29 -32.30
CA TRP A 547 8.76 3.83 -33.51
C TRP A 547 10.03 4.64 -33.82
N ASP A 548 11.08 3.98 -34.31
CA ASP A 548 12.33 4.59 -34.81
C ASP A 548 12.82 3.86 -36.08
N ASP A 549 13.53 4.53 -36.98
CA ASP A 549 14.22 3.85 -38.08
C ASP A 549 15.34 2.91 -37.60
N ASP A 550 15.95 3.23 -36.45
CA ASP A 550 16.90 2.36 -35.75
C ASP A 550 16.17 1.30 -34.92
N PRO A 551 16.27 0.00 -35.28
CA PRO A 551 15.60 -1.07 -34.55
C PRO A 551 16.01 -1.19 -33.08
N THR A 552 17.17 -0.65 -32.69
CA THR A 552 17.68 -0.72 -31.31
C THR A 552 17.08 0.33 -30.38
N VAL A 553 16.20 1.20 -30.90
CA VAL A 553 15.55 2.28 -30.14
C VAL A 553 14.02 2.11 -30.11
N ARG A 554 13.50 1.09 -30.79
CA ARG A 554 12.06 0.81 -30.86
C ARG A 554 11.59 0.13 -29.60
N ILE A 555 10.41 0.51 -29.12
CA ILE A 555 9.79 -0.12 -27.94
C ILE A 555 8.40 -0.62 -28.32
N PRO A 556 8.10 -1.94 -28.29
CA PRO A 556 6.72 -2.41 -28.40
C PRO A 556 5.87 -1.81 -27.28
N GLY A 557 4.67 -1.32 -27.61
CA GLY A 557 3.82 -0.70 -26.60
C GLY A 557 2.34 -0.86 -26.83
N VAL A 558 1.61 -0.80 -25.71
CA VAL A 558 0.16 -0.90 -25.64
C VAL A 558 -0.38 0.14 -24.65
N LEU A 559 -1.50 0.76 -25.01
CA LEU A 559 -2.33 1.54 -24.10
C LEU A 559 -3.55 0.71 -23.70
N ILE A 560 -3.84 0.66 -22.40
CA ILE A 560 -4.96 -0.10 -21.83
C ILE A 560 -5.89 0.90 -21.18
N GLU A 561 -7.15 0.84 -21.57
CA GLU A 561 -8.25 1.45 -20.85
C GLU A 561 -8.92 0.36 -20.01
N VAL A 562 -8.62 0.33 -18.71
CA VAL A 562 -9.01 -0.78 -17.83
C VAL A 562 -10.53 -0.86 -17.69
N ALA A 563 -11.19 0.28 -17.49
CA ALA A 563 -12.64 0.42 -17.31
C ALA A 563 -13.09 1.85 -17.70
N TYR A 564 -14.38 2.15 -17.61
CA TYR A 564 -14.90 3.52 -17.82
C TYR A 564 -15.11 4.27 -16.49
N HIS A 565 -14.32 5.31 -16.23
CA HIS A 565 -14.38 6.11 -14.98
C HIS A 565 -15.62 7.01 -14.86
N ASP A 566 -16.46 7.05 -15.89
CA ASP A 566 -17.71 7.83 -15.91
C ASP A 566 -18.97 6.93 -16.01
N HIS A 567 -18.77 5.62 -15.93
CA HIS A 567 -19.83 4.63 -15.74
C HIS A 567 -19.87 4.21 -14.26
N PRO A 568 -21.02 4.32 -13.57
CA PRO A 568 -21.09 4.06 -12.13
C PRO A 568 -20.54 2.69 -11.70
N ASP A 569 -20.94 1.58 -12.35
CA ASP A 569 -20.45 0.24 -11.97
C ASP A 569 -18.94 0.05 -12.20
N ASP A 570 -18.38 0.67 -13.23
CA ASP A 570 -16.95 0.55 -13.54
C ASP A 570 -16.14 1.45 -12.61
N THR A 571 -16.66 2.63 -12.26
CA THR A 571 -16.07 3.51 -11.25
C THR A 571 -16.07 2.83 -9.88
N ASP A 572 -17.17 2.19 -9.54
CA ASP A 572 -17.29 1.38 -8.34
C ASP A 572 -16.23 0.28 -8.29
N ALA A 573 -15.90 -0.37 -9.41
CA ALA A 573 -14.79 -1.31 -9.51
C ALA A 573 -13.42 -0.63 -9.39
N LEU A 574 -13.22 0.51 -10.05
CA LEU A 574 -11.97 1.28 -9.96
C LEU A 574 -11.68 1.83 -8.55
N LYS A 575 -12.71 1.96 -7.71
CA LYS A 575 -12.61 2.31 -6.30
C LYS A 575 -12.22 1.13 -5.40
N GLU A 576 -12.24 -0.10 -5.91
CA GLU A 576 -11.98 -1.31 -5.13
C GLU A 576 -10.49 -1.69 -5.21
N PRO A 577 -9.75 -1.69 -4.08
CA PRO A 577 -8.34 -2.08 -4.05
C PRO A 577 -8.10 -3.47 -4.66
N HIS A 578 -8.96 -4.45 -4.37
CA HIS A 578 -8.86 -5.80 -4.92
C HIS A 578 -9.02 -5.85 -6.45
N PHE A 579 -9.91 -5.03 -7.04
CA PHE A 579 -10.04 -4.94 -8.51
C PHE A 579 -8.76 -4.35 -9.14
N ASN A 580 -8.20 -3.30 -8.53
CA ASN A 580 -6.96 -2.69 -9.01
C ASN A 580 -5.77 -3.63 -8.90
N GLN A 581 -5.66 -4.39 -7.79
CA GLN A 581 -4.65 -5.42 -7.62
C GLN A 581 -4.79 -6.56 -8.64
N LEU A 582 -6.03 -7.03 -8.88
CA LEU A 582 -6.34 -8.02 -9.91
C LEU A 582 -5.90 -7.54 -11.30
N ALA A 583 -6.27 -6.32 -11.68
CA ALA A 583 -5.89 -5.74 -12.97
C ALA A 583 -4.36 -5.56 -13.10
N ALA A 584 -3.69 -5.11 -12.04
CA ALA A 584 -2.23 -4.97 -12.01
C ALA A 584 -1.51 -6.31 -12.14
N ARG A 585 -1.99 -7.34 -11.43
CA ARG A 585 -1.47 -8.71 -11.54
C ARG A 585 -1.65 -9.25 -12.96
N ALA A 586 -2.84 -9.11 -13.54
CA ALA A 586 -3.12 -9.57 -14.89
C ALA A 586 -2.26 -8.88 -15.96
N ILE A 587 -2.04 -7.56 -15.84
CA ILE A 587 -1.14 -6.83 -16.75
C ILE A 587 0.31 -7.33 -16.61
N TYR A 588 0.79 -7.55 -15.39
CA TYR A 588 2.10 -8.17 -15.14
C TYR A 588 2.20 -9.58 -15.77
N GLN A 589 1.22 -10.45 -15.52
CA GLN A 589 1.19 -11.81 -16.07
C GLN A 589 1.14 -11.80 -17.60
N GLY A 590 0.39 -10.87 -18.20
CA GLY A 590 0.34 -10.65 -19.64
C GLY A 590 1.70 -10.25 -20.23
N ILE A 591 2.49 -9.43 -19.52
CA ILE A 591 3.86 -9.08 -19.93
C ILE A 591 4.79 -10.30 -19.85
N VAL A 592 4.68 -11.12 -18.81
CA VAL A 592 5.44 -12.38 -18.70
C VAL A 592 5.09 -13.32 -19.87
N LYS A 593 3.79 -13.52 -20.15
CA LYS A 593 3.30 -14.33 -21.27
C LYS A 593 3.77 -13.82 -22.63
N TYR A 594 3.86 -12.51 -22.81
CA TYR A 594 4.46 -11.91 -24.01
C TYR A 594 5.92 -12.33 -24.18
N PHE A 595 6.75 -12.17 -23.15
CA PHE A 595 8.17 -12.54 -23.23
C PHE A 595 8.38 -14.04 -23.35
N GLU A 596 7.58 -14.84 -22.65
CA GLU A 596 7.58 -16.30 -22.75
C GLU A 596 7.37 -16.74 -24.20
N GLN A 597 6.29 -16.24 -24.83
CA GLN A 597 5.95 -16.56 -26.20
C GLN A 597 6.99 -16.04 -27.20
N ARG A 598 7.45 -14.79 -27.04
CA ARG A 598 8.39 -14.14 -27.96
C ARG A 598 9.76 -14.81 -27.94
N ASP A 599 10.25 -15.17 -26.76
CA ASP A 599 11.59 -15.73 -26.58
C ASP A 599 11.61 -17.27 -26.66
N GLY A 600 10.43 -17.91 -26.65
CA GLY A 600 10.30 -19.37 -26.74
C GLY A 600 10.86 -20.09 -25.51
N VAL A 601 10.69 -19.48 -24.34
CA VAL A 601 11.11 -20.01 -23.03
C VAL A 601 9.88 -20.39 -22.20
N ASP A 602 10.09 -20.95 -21.02
CA ASP A 602 9.05 -21.25 -20.03
C ASP A 602 9.30 -20.33 -18.83
N LEU A 603 8.36 -19.45 -18.49
CA LEU A 603 8.53 -18.45 -17.44
C LEU A 603 7.53 -18.71 -16.30
N THR A 604 8.06 -18.78 -15.09
CA THR A 604 7.25 -18.90 -13.87
C THR A 604 6.67 -17.56 -13.46
N LEU A 605 5.42 -17.53 -13.02
CA LEU A 605 4.79 -16.37 -12.42
C LEU A 605 5.19 -16.23 -10.94
N LEU A 606 5.32 -15.00 -10.45
CA LEU A 606 5.42 -14.67 -9.02
C LEU A 606 4.43 -15.49 -8.17
N PRO A 607 4.81 -15.98 -6.98
CA PRO A 607 3.85 -16.61 -6.08
C PRO A 607 2.95 -15.56 -5.42
N GLU A 608 1.77 -15.97 -4.94
CA GLU A 608 0.94 -15.14 -4.05
C GLU A 608 1.57 -15.02 -2.65
N PRO A 609 1.18 -14.04 -1.82
CA PRO A 609 1.63 -13.97 -0.43
C PRO A 609 1.28 -15.25 0.37
N PRO A 610 2.15 -15.70 1.29
CA PRO A 610 1.77 -16.76 2.23
C PRO A 610 0.70 -16.25 3.20
N THR A 611 -0.12 -17.16 3.71
CA THR A 611 -1.26 -16.83 4.59
C THR A 611 -1.14 -17.53 5.95
N HIS A 612 -2.02 -17.19 6.90
CA HIS A 612 -2.06 -17.82 8.24
C HIS A 612 -0.73 -17.68 8.99
N LEU A 613 -0.14 -16.48 8.96
CA LEU A 613 1.11 -16.25 9.67
C LEU A 613 0.90 -16.42 11.19
N MET A 614 1.89 -17.01 11.86
CA MET A 614 1.94 -17.16 13.31
C MET A 614 3.37 -16.89 13.79
N VAL A 615 3.50 -16.19 14.91
CA VAL A 615 4.77 -15.85 15.57
C VAL A 615 4.67 -16.23 17.04
N GLN A 616 5.36 -17.30 17.43
CA GLN A 616 5.17 -17.97 18.72
C GLN A 616 6.46 -18.14 19.51
N ASN A 617 6.42 -17.84 20.80
CA ASN A 617 7.48 -18.16 21.73
C ASN A 617 7.57 -19.67 21.93
N VAL A 618 8.79 -20.20 21.90
CA VAL A 618 9.06 -21.63 22.21
C VAL A 618 10.05 -21.81 23.36
N GLY A 619 10.31 -20.73 24.11
CA GLY A 619 11.24 -20.68 25.22
C GLY A 619 12.72 -20.64 24.82
N GLY A 620 13.59 -20.35 25.80
CA GLY A 620 15.05 -20.39 25.62
C GLY A 620 15.60 -19.36 24.63
N GLY A 621 14.94 -18.20 24.47
CA GLY A 621 15.33 -17.15 23.54
C GLY A 621 15.05 -17.50 22.07
N GLN A 622 13.99 -18.28 21.83
CA GLN A 622 13.59 -18.74 20.51
C GLN A 622 12.13 -18.37 20.20
N VAL A 623 11.90 -17.92 18.98
CA VAL A 623 10.57 -17.60 18.44
C VAL A 623 10.39 -18.36 17.13
N ARG A 624 9.33 -19.15 17.04
CA ARG A 624 8.92 -19.87 15.84
C ARG A 624 8.00 -18.97 15.00
N VAL A 625 8.35 -18.83 13.73
CA VAL A 625 7.53 -18.22 12.69
C VAL A 625 7.01 -19.34 11.81
N SER A 626 5.70 -19.41 11.56
CA SER A 626 5.09 -20.43 10.69
C SER A 626 3.90 -19.88 9.91
N TRP A 627 3.64 -20.46 8.74
CA TRP A 627 2.61 -20.00 7.80
C TRP A 627 2.07 -21.15 6.96
N ARG A 628 1.03 -20.89 6.17
CA ARG A 628 0.59 -21.76 5.06
C ARG A 628 1.24 -21.34 3.75
N PRO A 629 1.53 -22.31 2.86
CA PRO A 629 2.03 -22.00 1.52
C PRO A 629 1.15 -21.01 0.77
N SER A 630 1.76 -20.25 -0.13
CA SER A 630 1.05 -19.38 -1.06
C SER A 630 -0.08 -20.13 -1.76
N PRO A 631 -1.28 -19.53 -1.86
CA PRO A 631 -2.35 -20.11 -2.64
C PRO A 631 -1.94 -20.19 -4.12
N THR A 632 -2.44 -21.24 -4.78
CA THR A 632 -2.35 -21.44 -6.22
C THR A 632 -3.72 -21.81 -6.72
N ASP A 633 -3.99 -21.59 -8.00
CA ASP A 633 -5.24 -22.04 -8.60
C ASP A 633 -5.01 -22.75 -9.94
N THR A 634 -6.10 -23.27 -10.50
CA THR A 634 -6.12 -23.86 -11.85
C THR A 634 -6.93 -23.04 -12.84
N ILE A 635 -7.42 -21.86 -12.42
CA ILE A 635 -8.28 -20.97 -13.21
C ILE A 635 -7.50 -19.80 -13.80
N GLY A 636 -6.21 -19.66 -13.44
CA GLY A 636 -5.26 -18.71 -13.97
C GLY A 636 -5.36 -17.31 -13.37
N LEU A 637 -5.82 -17.15 -12.12
CA LEU A 637 -5.80 -15.83 -11.46
C LEU A 637 -4.53 -15.64 -10.63
N ALA A 638 -4.23 -16.64 -9.82
CA ALA A 638 -3.08 -16.66 -8.93
C ALA A 638 -1.79 -16.96 -9.71
N GLY A 639 -0.68 -16.58 -9.10
CA GLY A 639 0.64 -16.97 -9.57
C GLY A 639 1.03 -18.42 -9.30
N ASP A 640 2.26 -18.78 -9.71
CA ASP A 640 2.76 -20.16 -9.59
C ASP A 640 3.20 -20.49 -8.16
N ALA A 641 3.27 -21.79 -7.87
CA ALA A 641 3.63 -22.30 -6.54
C ALA A 641 4.98 -21.73 -6.04
N ALA A 642 5.03 -21.42 -4.74
CA ALA A 642 6.25 -21.05 -4.05
C ALA A 642 7.23 -22.23 -3.97
N THR A 643 8.52 -21.97 -4.19
CA THR A 643 9.61 -22.94 -4.00
C THR A 643 10.49 -22.60 -2.79
N GLY A 644 10.30 -21.42 -2.19
CA GLY A 644 10.94 -20.96 -0.97
C GLY A 644 10.21 -19.74 -0.40
N TYR A 645 10.76 -19.17 0.67
CA TYR A 645 10.23 -18.03 1.38
C TYR A 645 11.35 -17.14 1.91
N ARG A 646 11.03 -15.90 2.30
CA ARG A 646 11.92 -15.02 3.07
C ARG A 646 11.22 -14.54 4.32
N VAL A 647 11.88 -14.70 5.47
CA VAL A 647 11.42 -14.20 6.77
C VAL A 647 12.11 -12.88 7.06
N TYR A 648 11.34 -11.81 7.11
CA TYR A 648 11.79 -10.47 7.44
C TYR A 648 11.57 -10.18 8.92
N THR A 649 12.51 -9.46 9.53
CA THR A 649 12.42 -9.05 10.93
C THR A 649 12.59 -7.54 11.06
N SER A 650 11.91 -6.95 12.04
CA SER A 650 12.03 -5.55 12.41
C SER A 650 11.98 -5.40 13.93
N THR A 651 12.60 -4.35 14.47
CA THR A 651 12.54 -4.01 15.90
C THR A 651 11.48 -2.96 16.23
N ASP A 652 10.94 -2.29 15.22
CA ASP A 652 10.01 -1.17 15.37
C ASP A 652 8.82 -1.19 14.39
N GLY A 653 8.76 -2.18 13.50
CA GLY A 653 7.72 -2.31 12.47
C GLY A 653 7.94 -1.43 11.24
N LEU A 654 8.81 -0.41 11.34
CA LEU A 654 9.14 0.51 10.26
C LEU A 654 10.30 0.00 9.40
N GLY A 655 11.43 -0.32 10.03
CA GLY A 655 12.66 -0.73 9.36
C GLY A 655 12.80 -2.25 9.27
N TRP A 656 12.87 -2.81 8.07
CA TRP A 656 12.95 -4.25 7.85
C TRP A 656 14.35 -4.73 7.46
N SER A 657 14.76 -5.90 7.97
CA SER A 657 16.01 -6.57 7.56
C SER A 657 15.97 -7.04 6.10
N ASN A 658 17.08 -7.56 5.56
CA ASN A 658 17.13 -8.04 4.16
C ASN A 658 16.46 -9.41 3.94
N GLY A 659 15.80 -9.94 4.97
CA GLY A 659 15.14 -11.24 4.95
C GLY A 659 16.11 -12.41 5.07
N ILE A 660 15.66 -13.48 5.72
CA ILE A 660 16.35 -14.76 5.82
C ILE A 660 15.68 -15.73 4.84
N PRO A 661 16.40 -16.33 3.88
CA PRO A 661 15.81 -17.33 2.98
C PRO A 661 15.47 -18.62 3.74
N VAL A 662 14.28 -19.15 3.49
CA VAL A 662 13.72 -20.34 4.15
C VAL A 662 13.10 -21.26 3.10
N ALA A 663 13.39 -22.57 3.19
CA ALA A 663 12.89 -23.56 2.22
C ALA A 663 11.50 -24.14 2.58
N GLY A 664 11.14 -24.15 3.87
CA GLY A 664 9.87 -24.68 4.36
C GLY A 664 8.94 -23.57 4.86
N THR A 665 7.82 -23.95 5.46
CA THR A 665 6.81 -23.02 6.00
C THR A 665 6.95 -22.74 7.49
N VAL A 666 8.11 -23.07 8.06
CA VAL A 666 8.42 -22.87 9.48
C VAL A 666 9.88 -22.45 9.60
N TYR A 667 10.14 -21.43 10.41
CA TYR A 667 11.48 -20.97 10.74
C TYR A 667 11.57 -20.58 12.21
N THR A 668 12.64 -20.97 12.90
CA THR A 668 12.86 -20.59 14.31
C THR A 668 13.98 -19.57 14.39
N LEU A 669 13.64 -18.36 14.82
CA LEU A 669 14.59 -17.33 15.23
C LEU A 669 15.20 -17.74 16.56
N THR A 670 16.51 -17.57 16.72
CA THR A 670 17.27 -18.02 17.90
C THR A 670 18.20 -16.92 18.41
N GLY A 671 18.64 -17.03 19.66
CA GLY A 671 19.56 -16.06 20.27
C GLY A 671 18.91 -14.72 20.61
N LEU A 672 17.59 -14.71 20.79
CA LEU A 672 16.83 -13.52 21.16
C LEU A 672 16.90 -13.29 22.67
N ALA A 673 16.97 -12.02 23.09
CA ALA A 673 17.03 -11.66 24.50
C ALA A 673 15.63 -11.72 25.15
N PRO A 674 15.51 -12.13 26.42
CA PRO A 674 14.25 -12.02 27.16
C PRO A 674 13.69 -10.59 27.12
N GLY A 675 12.38 -10.46 26.86
CA GLY A 675 11.69 -9.17 26.74
C GLY A 675 11.90 -8.44 25.40
N GLN A 676 12.75 -8.96 24.51
CA GLN A 676 12.97 -8.37 23.19
C GLN A 676 11.67 -8.38 22.37
N LEU A 677 11.26 -7.23 21.87
CA LEU A 677 10.19 -7.11 20.89
C LEU A 677 10.76 -7.30 19.48
N LEU A 678 10.07 -8.08 18.66
CA LEU A 678 10.34 -8.19 17.24
C LEU A 678 9.05 -8.27 16.44
N PHE A 679 9.09 -7.68 15.24
CA PHE A 679 8.07 -7.77 14.22
C PHE A 679 8.57 -8.68 13.09
N VAL A 680 7.64 -9.39 12.45
CA VAL A 680 7.91 -10.40 11.44
C VAL A 680 6.88 -10.29 10.32
N ARG A 681 7.35 -10.45 9.08
CA ARG A 681 6.50 -10.71 7.91
C ARG A 681 7.22 -11.69 6.99
N VAL A 682 6.46 -12.37 6.12
CA VAL A 682 7.01 -13.42 5.25
C VAL A 682 6.59 -13.17 3.81
N SER A 683 7.51 -13.29 2.88
CA SER A 683 7.20 -13.37 1.45
C SER A 683 7.49 -14.78 0.92
N ALA A 684 6.82 -15.15 -0.15
CA ALA A 684 7.09 -16.35 -0.92
C ALA A 684 8.01 -16.04 -2.09
N THR A 685 8.80 -17.03 -2.50
CA THR A 685 9.74 -16.91 -3.62
C THR A 685 9.63 -18.11 -4.56
N ASN A 686 9.76 -17.87 -5.85
CA ASN A 686 10.03 -18.89 -6.86
C ASN A 686 10.91 -18.32 -7.99
N ASP A 687 11.10 -19.05 -9.09
CA ASP A 687 11.90 -18.58 -10.23
C ASP A 687 11.25 -17.38 -10.96
N GLY A 688 9.96 -17.14 -10.73
CA GLY A 688 9.22 -15.98 -11.20
C GLY A 688 9.46 -14.71 -10.38
N GLY A 689 9.92 -14.85 -9.14
CA GLY A 689 10.36 -13.77 -8.27
C GLY A 689 9.84 -13.87 -6.84
N GLU A 690 9.57 -12.74 -6.19
CA GLU A 690 9.15 -12.64 -4.78
C GLU A 690 7.75 -12.03 -4.64
N SER A 691 6.88 -12.62 -3.82
CA SER A 691 5.51 -12.12 -3.61
C SER A 691 5.48 -10.76 -2.88
N PHE A 692 4.29 -10.15 -2.79
CA PHE A 692 4.03 -9.19 -1.70
C PHE A 692 4.21 -9.90 -0.35
N PRO A 693 4.62 -9.19 0.71
CA PRO A 693 4.71 -9.80 2.03
C PRO A 693 3.32 -10.16 2.56
N SER A 694 3.27 -11.10 3.51
CA SER A 694 2.15 -11.26 4.43
C SER A 694 1.92 -9.98 5.24
N GLU A 695 0.83 -9.96 6.02
CA GLU A 695 0.67 -9.04 7.14
C GLU A 695 1.88 -9.06 8.09
N THR A 696 1.98 -8.03 8.91
CA THR A 696 2.98 -7.95 9.97
C THR A 696 2.43 -8.55 11.25
N LEU A 697 3.21 -9.44 11.85
CA LEU A 697 2.95 -10.01 13.18
C LEU A 697 4.14 -9.76 14.11
N ALA A 698 3.99 -10.03 15.40
CA ALA A 698 4.99 -9.70 16.42
C ALA A 698 5.15 -10.77 17.51
N ALA A 699 6.25 -10.71 18.23
CA ALA A 699 6.37 -11.38 19.53
C ALA A 699 7.19 -10.52 20.47
N ARG A 700 6.83 -10.56 21.75
CA ARG A 700 7.75 -10.19 22.83
C ARG A 700 8.32 -11.46 23.44
N VAL A 701 9.64 -11.59 23.40
CA VAL A 701 10.35 -12.83 23.72
C VAL A 701 10.20 -13.19 25.19
N GLY A 702 9.76 -14.42 25.46
CA GLY A 702 9.59 -14.97 26.80
C GLY A 702 9.73 -16.49 26.85
N GLY A 703 9.19 -17.08 27.92
CA GLY A 703 9.05 -18.52 28.09
C GLY A 703 7.88 -19.06 27.27
N GLU A 704 6.82 -19.50 27.95
CA GLU A 704 5.51 -19.72 27.35
C GLU A 704 4.70 -18.42 27.46
N ALA A 705 4.16 -17.93 26.35
CA ALA A 705 3.40 -16.68 26.33
C ALA A 705 1.95 -16.93 26.77
N ALA A 706 1.48 -16.17 27.75
CA ALA A 706 0.10 -16.22 28.22
C ALA A 706 -0.83 -15.24 27.49
N VAL A 707 -0.26 -14.38 26.63
CA VAL A 707 -0.94 -13.35 25.84
C VAL A 707 -0.84 -13.69 24.36
N LEU A 708 -1.96 -13.64 23.65
CA LEU A 708 -2.03 -13.74 22.19
C LEU A 708 -2.59 -12.45 21.59
N LEU A 709 -1.87 -11.88 20.63
CA LEU A 709 -2.37 -10.81 19.76
C LEU A 709 -2.92 -11.44 18.47
N VAL A 710 -4.17 -11.18 18.15
CA VAL A 710 -4.80 -11.63 16.91
C VAL A 710 -5.02 -10.42 16.01
N ASN A 711 -4.39 -10.41 14.84
CA ASN A 711 -4.72 -9.45 13.80
C ASN A 711 -5.92 -9.99 13.01
N GLY A 712 -7.06 -9.33 13.11
CA GLY A 712 -8.28 -9.70 12.38
C GLY A 712 -8.91 -8.52 11.65
N PHE A 713 -8.11 -7.51 11.31
CA PHE A 713 -8.53 -6.41 10.47
C PHE A 713 -8.11 -6.68 9.02
N ASP A 714 -9.03 -7.27 8.27
CA ASP A 714 -8.82 -7.72 6.90
C ASP A 714 -9.43 -6.77 5.88
N ARG A 715 -10.49 -6.04 6.28
CA ARG A 715 -11.22 -5.10 5.43
C ARG A 715 -10.26 -4.15 4.70
N LEU A 716 -10.33 -4.20 3.37
CA LEU A 716 -9.68 -3.27 2.46
C LEU A 716 -10.54 -3.14 1.20
N ASN A 717 -11.51 -2.24 1.24
CA ASN A 717 -12.48 -2.07 0.17
C ASN A 717 -12.84 -0.59 -0.04
N ARG A 718 -13.61 -0.31 -1.09
CA ARG A 718 -13.95 1.05 -1.53
C ARG A 718 -14.60 1.96 -0.48
N THR A 719 -15.17 1.38 0.58
CA THR A 719 -15.86 2.18 1.63
C THR A 719 -14.88 2.89 2.56
N MET A 720 -13.61 2.48 2.56
CA MET A 720 -12.54 3.09 3.34
C MET A 720 -11.75 4.15 2.54
N LEU A 721 -12.17 4.43 1.30
CA LEU A 721 -11.47 5.42 0.48
C LEU A 721 -11.47 6.78 1.17
N VAL A 722 -10.35 7.47 1.07
CA VAL A 722 -10.17 8.76 1.69
C VAL A 722 -10.93 9.82 0.90
N PRO A 723 -11.91 10.52 1.50
CA PRO A 723 -12.54 11.67 0.87
C PRO A 723 -11.53 12.82 0.77
N ASP A 724 -11.41 13.41 -0.40
CA ASP A 724 -10.60 14.60 -0.66
C ASP A 724 -11.45 15.68 -1.32
N TYR A 725 -11.18 16.93 -0.95
CA TYR A 725 -11.83 18.10 -1.55
C TYR A 725 -10.76 19.03 -2.10
N ASP A 726 -10.45 18.84 -3.38
CA ASP A 726 -9.52 19.72 -4.05
C ASP A 726 -10.19 21.10 -4.29
N PRO A 727 -9.53 22.22 -3.96
CA PRO A 727 -10.12 23.56 -4.12
C PRO A 727 -10.52 23.92 -5.56
N VAL A 728 -9.97 23.22 -6.55
CA VAL A 728 -10.12 23.48 -7.97
C VAL A 728 -11.04 22.45 -8.63
N GLU A 729 -10.82 21.16 -8.36
CA GLU A 729 -11.58 20.05 -8.96
C GLU A 729 -12.79 19.60 -8.11
N GLY A 730 -12.76 19.77 -6.79
CA GLY A 730 -13.84 19.46 -5.87
C GLY A 730 -13.73 18.10 -5.18
N HIS A 731 -14.88 17.58 -4.73
CA HIS A 731 -14.98 16.32 -3.99
C HIS A 731 -14.57 15.14 -4.87
N ASN A 732 -13.69 14.28 -4.36
CA ASN A 732 -13.25 13.05 -5.00
C ASN A 732 -12.76 12.03 -3.96
N MET A 733 -12.80 10.74 -4.31
CA MET A 733 -12.37 9.63 -3.43
C MET A 733 -10.97 9.15 -3.82
N ARG A 734 -10.09 8.96 -2.84
CA ARG A 734 -8.66 8.64 -3.01
C ARG A 734 -8.31 7.28 -2.43
N MET A 735 -7.52 6.48 -3.15
CA MET A 735 -7.07 5.16 -2.72
C MET A 735 -5.64 5.21 -2.17
N PHE A 736 -5.50 5.62 -0.91
CA PHE A 736 -4.26 5.57 -0.15
C PHE A 736 -4.25 4.34 0.75
N LEU A 737 -3.66 3.22 0.29
CA LEU A 737 -3.80 1.94 0.99
C LEU A 737 -3.26 1.98 2.43
N ASP A 738 -2.20 2.76 2.66
CA ASP A 738 -1.61 2.99 3.99
C ASP A 738 -2.52 3.76 4.94
N ARG A 739 -3.52 4.47 4.42
CA ARG A 739 -4.56 5.15 5.18
C ARG A 739 -5.92 4.43 5.14
N MET A 740 -5.96 3.23 4.56
CA MET A 740 -7.11 2.34 4.57
C MET A 740 -6.79 1.15 5.48
N ASN A 741 -5.86 0.30 5.05
CA ASN A 741 -5.37 -0.83 5.84
C ASN A 741 -3.92 -1.16 5.45
N SER A 742 -2.98 -0.93 6.37
CA SER A 742 -1.56 -1.25 6.20
C SER A 742 -1.20 -2.70 6.58
N TYR A 743 -2.13 -3.46 7.17
CA TYR A 743 -1.95 -4.82 7.70
C TYR A 743 -0.81 -4.95 8.72
N ASP A 744 -0.56 -3.90 9.49
CA ASP A 744 0.55 -3.86 10.45
C ASP A 744 0.20 -3.32 11.84
N TYR A 745 -1.09 -3.22 12.18
CA TYR A 745 -1.57 -2.62 13.43
C TYR A 745 -1.18 -3.35 14.71
N VAL A 746 -0.63 -4.57 14.61
CA VAL A 746 0.10 -5.23 15.70
C VAL A 746 1.26 -4.39 16.23
N ILE A 747 1.79 -3.44 15.45
CA ILE A 747 2.85 -2.52 15.85
C ILE A 747 2.39 -1.65 17.02
N GLN A 748 1.21 -1.05 16.89
CA GLN A 748 0.65 -0.12 17.85
C GLN A 748 0.30 -0.83 19.16
N HIS A 749 -0.22 -2.06 19.09
CA HIS A 749 -0.50 -2.89 20.27
C HIS A 749 0.78 -3.46 20.90
N GLY A 750 1.57 -4.21 20.13
CA GLY A 750 2.74 -4.93 20.62
C GLY A 750 3.87 -4.03 21.14
N SER A 751 3.97 -2.80 20.65
CA SER A 751 4.97 -1.81 21.14
C SER A 751 4.74 -1.37 22.58
N VAL A 752 3.49 -1.42 23.06
CA VAL A 752 3.11 -0.96 24.41
C VAL A 752 2.73 -2.09 25.37
N ILE A 753 2.57 -3.33 24.89
CA ILE A 753 2.38 -4.51 25.75
C ILE A 753 3.73 -4.93 26.37
N SER A 754 3.76 -5.03 27.70
CA SER A 754 4.96 -5.37 28.49
C SER A 754 5.17 -6.88 28.68
N TYR A 755 4.12 -7.68 28.57
CA TYR A 755 4.15 -9.15 28.73
C TYR A 755 4.81 -9.82 27.53
N ALA A 756 5.38 -11.01 27.76
CA ALA A 756 5.69 -11.91 26.66
C ALA A 756 4.39 -12.29 25.95
N PHE A 757 4.37 -12.16 24.62
CA PHE A 757 3.18 -12.43 23.82
C PHE A 757 3.56 -13.12 22.51
N ASP A 758 2.61 -13.91 22.03
CA ASP A 758 2.58 -14.47 20.69
C ASP A 758 1.61 -13.67 19.82
N SER A 759 1.70 -13.82 18.51
CA SER A 759 0.67 -13.29 17.61
C SER A 759 0.33 -14.23 16.46
N ALA A 760 -0.87 -14.03 15.91
CA ALA A 760 -1.37 -14.79 14.78
C ALA A 760 -2.31 -13.97 13.90
N ALA A 761 -2.35 -14.33 12.63
CA ALA A 761 -3.46 -14.00 11.74
C ALA A 761 -4.76 -14.62 12.27
N ASN A 762 -5.88 -13.93 12.14
CA ASN A 762 -7.19 -14.46 12.48
C ASN A 762 -7.49 -15.78 11.75
N GLU A 763 -7.07 -15.97 10.49
CA GLU A 763 -7.37 -17.24 9.80
C GLU A 763 -6.58 -18.42 10.38
N ALA A 764 -5.42 -18.19 10.97
CA ALA A 764 -4.70 -19.22 11.71
C ALA A 764 -5.50 -19.67 12.95
N VAL A 765 -6.20 -18.75 13.61
CA VAL A 765 -7.11 -19.03 14.73
C VAL A 765 -8.35 -19.76 14.21
N ARG A 766 -9.03 -19.20 13.22
CA ARG A 766 -10.25 -19.73 12.59
C ARG A 766 -10.09 -21.20 12.17
N ASP A 767 -8.96 -21.49 11.51
CA ASP A 767 -8.67 -22.82 10.98
C ASP A 767 -8.01 -23.77 12.01
N GLY A 768 -7.88 -23.34 13.27
CA GLY A 768 -7.40 -24.16 14.38
C GLY A 768 -5.90 -24.49 14.34
N GLN A 769 -5.09 -23.68 13.66
CA GLN A 769 -3.62 -23.82 13.70
C GLN A 769 -3.03 -23.29 15.01
N ILE A 770 -3.72 -22.33 15.63
CA ILE A 770 -3.46 -21.81 16.96
C ILE A 770 -4.76 -21.85 17.77
N SER A 771 -4.67 -22.26 19.04
CA SER A 771 -5.86 -22.37 19.91
C SER A 771 -5.86 -21.24 20.93
N LEU A 772 -6.98 -20.50 21.00
CA LEU A 772 -7.18 -19.46 22.01
C LEU A 772 -7.07 -20.01 23.44
N GLY A 773 -7.48 -21.26 23.67
CA GLY A 773 -7.43 -21.91 24.98
C GLY A 773 -6.02 -22.22 25.50
N ASN A 774 -4.97 -21.98 24.71
CA ASN A 774 -3.59 -22.06 25.17
C ASN A 774 -3.12 -20.76 25.84
N TYR A 775 -3.91 -19.69 25.76
CA TYR A 775 -3.58 -18.38 26.30
C TYR A 775 -4.55 -18.03 27.43
N ALA A 776 -4.11 -17.17 28.34
CA ALA A 776 -4.97 -16.62 29.40
C ALA A 776 -5.68 -15.35 28.92
N LEU A 777 -5.02 -14.58 28.05
CA LEU A 777 -5.50 -13.31 27.52
C LEU A 777 -5.35 -13.26 26.00
N VAL A 778 -6.38 -12.76 25.32
CA VAL A 778 -6.38 -12.50 23.89
C VAL A 778 -6.67 -11.01 23.66
N ASP A 779 -5.80 -10.37 22.88
CA ASP A 779 -6.00 -9.02 22.33
C ASP A 779 -6.37 -9.17 20.85
N TRP A 780 -7.60 -8.82 20.49
CA TRP A 780 -8.13 -8.99 19.14
C TRP A 780 -8.34 -7.63 18.46
N ILE A 781 -7.55 -7.41 17.41
CA ILE A 781 -7.52 -6.19 16.61
C ILE A 781 -8.53 -6.33 15.48
N LEU A 782 -9.55 -5.46 15.45
CA LEU A 782 -10.57 -5.46 14.40
C LEU A 782 -10.51 -4.21 13.52
N GLY A 783 -9.78 -3.17 13.89
CA GLY A 783 -9.73 -1.94 13.09
C GLY A 783 -11.11 -1.45 12.66
N GLU A 784 -11.39 -1.39 11.35
CA GLU A 784 -12.72 -1.08 10.79
C GLU A 784 -13.49 -2.28 10.22
N GLU A 785 -13.21 -3.49 10.72
CA GLU A 785 -13.87 -4.72 10.28
C GLU A 785 -15.40 -4.63 10.41
N SER A 786 -16.14 -4.92 9.32
CA SER A 786 -17.60 -4.75 9.26
C SER A 786 -18.25 -5.88 8.44
N ALA A 787 -19.49 -5.68 8.00
CA ALA A 787 -20.30 -6.71 7.34
C ALA A 787 -19.70 -7.33 6.07
N PRO A 788 -19.00 -6.61 5.16
CA PRO A 788 -18.48 -7.19 3.92
C PRO A 788 -17.41 -8.27 4.11
N ASP A 789 -16.53 -8.07 5.09
CA ASP A 789 -15.37 -8.92 5.38
C ASP A 789 -15.60 -9.78 6.67
N GLU A 790 -16.80 -9.65 7.24
CA GLU A 790 -17.35 -10.32 8.44
C GLU A 790 -16.58 -10.05 9.75
N THR A 791 -17.01 -9.03 10.52
CA THR A 791 -16.55 -8.84 11.91
C THR A 791 -16.70 -10.10 12.76
N LEU A 792 -15.56 -10.73 13.08
CA LEU A 792 -15.48 -12.06 13.71
C LEU A 792 -16.41 -13.05 13.01
N ASP A 793 -15.92 -13.89 12.10
CA ASP A 793 -16.79 -14.82 11.39
C ASP A 793 -17.49 -15.84 12.34
N ALA A 794 -18.43 -16.62 11.80
CA ALA A 794 -19.22 -17.55 12.64
C ALA A 794 -18.35 -18.57 13.41
N THR A 795 -17.20 -18.95 12.86
CA THR A 795 -16.23 -19.87 13.49
C THR A 795 -15.44 -19.15 14.57
N GLU A 796 -14.95 -17.96 14.30
CA GLU A 796 -14.21 -17.13 15.25
C GLU A 796 -15.08 -16.78 16.45
N ARG A 797 -16.34 -16.37 16.24
CA ARG A 797 -17.30 -16.16 17.35
C ARG A 797 -17.45 -17.42 18.19
N ALA A 798 -17.55 -18.60 17.60
CA ALA A 798 -17.64 -19.85 18.34
C ALA A 798 -16.38 -20.14 19.18
N LEU A 799 -15.19 -19.83 18.65
CA LEU A 799 -13.92 -19.98 19.36
C LEU A 799 -13.80 -18.97 20.52
N VAL A 800 -14.19 -17.71 20.30
CA VAL A 800 -14.20 -16.67 21.34
C VAL A 800 -15.20 -17.02 22.45
N ARG A 801 -16.38 -17.56 22.12
CA ARG A 801 -17.34 -18.07 23.13
C ARG A 801 -16.70 -19.14 24.01
N ALA A 802 -16.06 -20.14 23.39
CA ALA A 802 -15.42 -21.23 24.11
C ALA A 802 -14.26 -20.74 25.00
N PHE A 803 -13.47 -19.78 24.52
CA PHE A 803 -12.39 -19.16 25.28
C PHE A 803 -12.90 -18.43 26.52
N LEU A 804 -13.92 -17.57 26.37
CA LEU A 804 -14.50 -16.81 27.48
C LEU A 804 -15.24 -17.72 28.48
N ASP A 805 -15.91 -18.77 28.01
CA ASP A 805 -16.54 -19.77 28.89
C ASP A 805 -15.51 -20.64 29.62
N GLY A 806 -14.31 -20.80 29.05
CA GLY A 806 -13.15 -21.41 29.69
C GLY A 806 -12.47 -20.53 30.76
N GLY A 807 -12.92 -19.28 30.92
CA GLY A 807 -12.37 -18.33 31.88
C GLY A 807 -11.28 -17.40 31.33
N GLY A 808 -11.11 -17.35 30.00
CA GLY A 808 -10.17 -16.45 29.35
C GLY A 808 -10.55 -14.97 29.45
N ALA A 809 -9.55 -14.09 29.30
CA ALA A 809 -9.69 -12.64 29.27
C ALA A 809 -9.56 -12.10 27.84
N LEU A 810 -10.44 -11.18 27.43
CA LEU A 810 -10.46 -10.62 26.08
C LEU A 810 -10.32 -9.10 26.11
N PHE A 811 -9.39 -8.56 25.33
CA PHE A 811 -9.44 -7.19 24.83
C PHE A 811 -9.86 -7.23 23.37
N LEU A 812 -10.84 -6.41 23.00
CA LEU A 812 -11.32 -6.28 21.64
C LEU A 812 -11.55 -4.79 21.33
N SER A 813 -11.03 -4.33 20.21
CA SER A 813 -11.16 -2.94 19.75
C SER A 813 -11.37 -2.85 18.25
N GLY A 814 -12.35 -2.06 17.84
CA GLY A 814 -12.64 -1.71 16.44
C GLY A 814 -13.86 -0.80 16.34
N THR A 815 -14.05 -0.19 15.17
CA THR A 815 -15.32 0.44 14.77
C THR A 815 -16.27 -0.61 14.20
N GLU A 816 -17.55 -0.26 14.04
CA GLU A 816 -18.58 -1.05 13.32
C GLU A 816 -18.90 -2.46 13.87
N VAL A 817 -18.29 -2.88 14.99
CA VAL A 817 -18.51 -4.20 15.60
C VAL A 817 -19.96 -4.35 16.08
N GLY A 818 -20.49 -3.34 16.76
CA GLY A 818 -21.88 -3.28 17.21
C GLY A 818 -22.84 -3.06 16.05
N TRP A 819 -22.49 -2.18 15.11
CA TRP A 819 -23.25 -1.99 13.88
C TRP A 819 -23.49 -3.30 13.13
N HIS A 820 -22.43 -4.08 12.89
CA HIS A 820 -22.54 -5.34 12.17
C HIS A 820 -23.21 -6.44 13.00
N LEU A 821 -22.71 -6.72 14.22
CA LEU A 821 -23.16 -7.89 14.97
C LEU A 821 -24.55 -7.73 15.59
N ASP A 822 -24.90 -6.52 16.04
CA ASP A 822 -26.15 -6.24 16.74
C ASP A 822 -27.19 -5.56 15.82
N TYR A 823 -26.87 -4.38 15.26
CA TYR A 823 -27.83 -3.60 14.48
C TYR A 823 -28.23 -4.26 13.15
N LEU A 824 -27.26 -4.72 12.35
CA LEU A 824 -27.54 -5.51 11.14
C LEU A 824 -28.00 -6.94 11.48
N GLY A 825 -27.81 -7.37 12.72
CA GLY A 825 -28.35 -8.61 13.24
C GLY A 825 -27.57 -9.86 12.84
N ALA A 826 -26.26 -9.76 12.60
CA ALA A 826 -25.44 -10.91 12.25
C ALA A 826 -25.30 -11.93 13.40
N ASP A 827 -25.13 -11.47 14.65
CA ASP A 827 -25.16 -12.30 15.88
C ASP A 827 -25.39 -11.47 17.17
N PRO A 828 -26.58 -10.88 17.38
CA PRO A 828 -26.85 -10.02 18.55
C PRO A 828 -26.62 -10.74 19.89
N ASP A 829 -26.98 -12.03 19.94
CA ASP A 829 -26.80 -12.85 21.14
C ASP A 829 -25.31 -12.93 21.54
N PHE A 830 -24.40 -13.06 20.57
CA PHE A 830 -22.95 -13.01 20.83
C PHE A 830 -22.51 -11.65 21.34
N TYR A 831 -22.91 -10.57 20.64
CA TYR A 831 -22.53 -9.21 21.01
C TYR A 831 -22.98 -8.86 22.43
N ASN A 832 -24.25 -9.12 22.74
CA ASN A 832 -24.82 -8.81 24.05
C ASN A 832 -24.31 -9.75 25.16
N THR A 833 -24.14 -11.05 24.89
CA THR A 833 -23.81 -12.03 25.94
C THR A 833 -22.31 -12.17 26.18
N TYR A 834 -21.48 -12.09 25.14
CA TYR A 834 -20.04 -12.35 25.21
C TYR A 834 -19.23 -11.07 25.14
N LEU A 835 -19.57 -10.14 24.24
CA LEU A 835 -18.94 -8.80 24.19
C LEU A 835 -19.60 -7.79 25.16
N ARG A 836 -20.64 -8.22 25.88
CA ARG A 836 -21.28 -7.52 27.01
C ARG A 836 -21.63 -6.06 26.71
N ALA A 837 -22.03 -5.80 25.47
CA ALA A 837 -22.45 -4.49 24.99
C ALA A 837 -23.76 -4.61 24.21
N ASP A 838 -24.52 -3.53 24.16
CA ASP A 838 -25.71 -3.34 23.34
C ASP A 838 -25.45 -2.12 22.45
N TYR A 839 -25.79 -2.21 21.16
CA TYR A 839 -25.51 -1.15 20.20
C TYR A 839 -26.45 0.04 20.43
N ALA A 840 -25.89 1.25 20.49
CA ALA A 840 -26.63 2.49 20.74
C ALA A 840 -26.65 3.47 19.55
N GLY A 841 -25.63 3.43 18.68
CA GLY A 841 -25.49 4.33 17.54
C GLY A 841 -24.19 4.11 16.78
N ASP A 842 -24.18 4.54 15.52
CA ASP A 842 -23.19 4.16 14.49
C ASP A 842 -21.94 5.04 14.52
N ASP A 843 -22.15 6.29 14.91
CA ASP A 843 -21.11 7.31 14.91
C ASP A 843 -21.30 8.24 16.11
N ALA A 844 -20.25 8.38 16.90
CA ALA A 844 -20.19 9.30 18.02
C ALA A 844 -19.95 10.77 17.60
N ASP A 845 -19.61 11.04 16.34
CA ASP A 845 -19.29 12.37 15.76
C ASP A 845 -18.20 13.11 16.57
N THR A 846 -17.23 12.35 17.08
CA THR A 846 -16.09 12.85 17.86
C THR A 846 -14.98 11.82 17.99
N TYR A 847 -13.72 12.27 18.01
CA TYR A 847 -12.54 11.45 18.30
C TYR A 847 -12.06 11.58 19.75
N GLU A 848 -12.82 12.21 20.64
CA GLU A 848 -12.41 12.46 22.02
C GLU A 848 -13.18 11.58 23.00
N VAL A 849 -12.45 10.95 23.93
CA VAL A 849 -13.01 10.11 25.00
C VAL A 849 -12.51 10.55 26.37
N ALA A 850 -13.32 10.29 27.40
CA ALA A 850 -12.95 10.51 28.79
C ALA A 850 -13.15 9.24 29.63
N PRO A 851 -12.28 9.02 30.64
CA PRO A 851 -12.47 7.98 31.64
C PRO A 851 -13.75 8.15 32.46
N VAL A 852 -14.40 7.04 32.76
CA VAL A 852 -15.50 6.97 33.73
C VAL A 852 -14.91 6.81 35.14
N ALA A 853 -15.38 7.59 36.11
CA ALA A 853 -14.93 7.47 37.49
C ALA A 853 -15.19 6.07 38.07
N GLY A 854 -14.20 5.48 38.74
CA GLY A 854 -14.24 4.10 39.24
C GLY A 854 -14.09 3.00 38.19
N SER A 855 -13.84 3.34 36.91
CA SER A 855 -13.46 2.38 35.86
C SER A 855 -11.97 2.04 35.91
N ILE A 856 -11.53 1.13 35.05
CA ILE A 856 -10.10 0.78 34.87
C ILE A 856 -9.26 1.97 34.41
N PHE A 857 -9.88 2.93 33.72
CA PHE A 857 -9.21 4.13 33.21
C PHE A 857 -9.28 5.31 34.19
N ASP A 858 -9.86 5.13 35.38
CA ASP A 858 -9.98 6.20 36.35
C ASP A 858 -8.60 6.83 36.68
N GLY A 859 -8.60 8.16 36.77
CA GLY A 859 -7.40 8.98 36.93
C GLY A 859 -6.60 9.29 35.66
N LEU A 860 -6.93 8.71 34.50
CA LEU A 860 -6.36 9.17 33.22
C LEU A 860 -6.99 10.51 32.79
N SER A 861 -6.30 11.23 31.91
CA SER A 861 -6.87 12.41 31.24
C SER A 861 -7.74 11.98 30.05
N SER A 862 -8.61 12.87 29.57
CA SER A 862 -9.24 12.70 28.25
C SER A 862 -8.18 12.57 27.17
N PHE A 863 -8.45 11.76 26.16
CA PHE A 863 -7.53 11.48 25.06
C PHE A 863 -8.29 11.29 23.75
N ARG A 864 -7.54 11.17 22.65
CA ARG A 864 -8.09 11.09 21.29
C ARG A 864 -7.67 9.83 20.55
N PHE A 865 -8.50 9.41 19.60
CA PHE A 865 -8.31 8.26 18.73
C PHE A 865 -8.24 8.63 17.23
N ASP A 866 -7.51 9.69 16.90
CA ASP A 866 -7.22 10.18 15.55
C ASP A 866 -5.71 10.36 15.34
N ALA A 867 -4.94 9.30 15.63
CA ALA A 867 -3.49 9.31 15.51
C ALA A 867 -3.04 9.67 14.08
N PRO A 868 -2.20 10.71 13.91
CA PRO A 868 -1.69 11.06 12.58
C PRO A 868 -0.91 9.90 11.94
N GLY A 869 -1.27 9.57 10.70
CA GLY A 869 -0.63 8.50 9.94
C GLY A 869 -1.37 7.16 10.01
N GLU A 870 -2.36 7.02 10.90
CA GLU A 870 -3.31 5.90 10.88
C GLU A 870 -4.51 6.24 9.97
N TYR A 871 -5.32 5.23 9.66
CA TYR A 871 -6.61 5.42 8.99
C TYR A 871 -7.60 6.19 9.89
N ASP A 872 -8.60 6.79 9.25
CA ASP A 872 -9.66 7.49 9.97
C ASP A 872 -10.67 6.48 10.50
N ALA A 873 -10.99 6.54 11.79
CA ALA A 873 -11.98 5.67 12.42
C ALA A 873 -13.35 6.35 12.30
N ASP A 874 -13.93 6.31 11.10
CA ASP A 874 -15.04 7.19 10.68
C ASP A 874 -16.37 6.91 11.39
N TYR A 875 -16.57 5.67 11.87
CA TYR A 875 -17.84 5.21 12.47
C TYR A 875 -17.63 4.55 13.85
N PRO A 876 -17.18 5.31 14.87
CA PRO A 876 -16.97 4.77 16.20
C PRO A 876 -18.33 4.46 16.86
N ASP A 877 -18.57 3.17 17.13
CA ASP A 877 -19.79 2.66 17.73
C ASP A 877 -20.05 3.30 19.11
N GLN A 878 -21.28 3.75 19.31
CA GLN A 878 -21.81 4.09 20.62
C GLN A 878 -22.36 2.83 21.29
N LEU A 879 -21.88 2.55 22.51
CA LEU A 879 -22.22 1.35 23.26
C LEU A 879 -23.25 1.63 24.36
N THR A 880 -23.88 0.56 24.86
CA THR A 880 -24.58 0.52 26.14
C THR A 880 -24.09 -0.68 26.96
N PRO A 881 -23.71 -0.51 28.25
CA PRO A 881 -23.32 -1.64 29.10
C PRO A 881 -24.44 -2.67 29.21
N PHE A 882 -24.11 -3.95 28.97
CA PHE A 882 -25.08 -5.03 28.98
C PHE A 882 -24.59 -6.23 29.80
N ASN A 883 -25.55 -6.99 30.35
CA ASN A 883 -25.31 -8.25 31.07
C ASN A 883 -24.19 -8.17 32.14
N GLY A 884 -24.21 -7.11 32.96
CA GLY A 884 -23.30 -6.93 34.10
C GLY A 884 -21.99 -6.21 33.80
N SER A 885 -21.72 -5.81 32.56
CA SER A 885 -20.63 -4.86 32.29
C SER A 885 -20.95 -3.46 32.81
N THR A 886 -19.93 -2.61 32.83
CA THR A 886 -20.02 -1.19 33.18
C THR A 886 -19.27 -0.34 32.16
N ALA A 887 -19.65 0.93 32.02
CA ALA A 887 -18.94 1.85 31.13
C ALA A 887 -17.53 2.15 31.66
N ALA A 888 -16.53 2.08 30.78
CA ALA A 888 -15.13 2.37 31.09
C ALA A 888 -14.68 3.72 30.49
N LEU A 889 -15.11 4.01 29.26
CA LEU A 889 -14.89 5.28 28.57
C LEU A 889 -16.21 5.83 28.04
N VAL A 890 -16.29 7.14 27.91
CA VAL A 890 -17.41 7.85 27.26
C VAL A 890 -16.88 8.83 26.21
N TYR A 891 -17.59 8.95 25.10
CA TYR A 891 -17.29 9.98 24.10
C TYR A 891 -17.57 11.38 24.67
N GLN A 892 -16.70 12.33 24.32
CA GLN A 892 -16.81 13.74 24.69
C GLN A 892 -17.07 14.58 23.45
N GLY A 893 -18.07 15.45 23.50
CA GLY A 893 -18.56 16.15 22.31
C GLY A 893 -19.38 15.22 21.40
N GLY A 894 -19.61 15.65 20.16
CA GLY A 894 -20.40 14.89 19.18
C GLY A 894 -21.78 14.46 19.72
N ALA A 895 -22.15 13.22 19.40
CA ALA A 895 -23.34 12.53 19.90
C ALA A 895 -23.17 11.96 21.33
N GLY A 896 -21.96 11.95 21.90
CA GLY A 896 -21.66 11.42 23.22
C GLY A 896 -21.79 9.89 23.29
N GLY A 897 -22.18 9.33 24.44
CA GLY A 897 -22.39 7.88 24.60
C GLY A 897 -21.21 7.14 25.22
N VAL A 898 -21.35 5.82 25.41
CA VAL A 898 -20.29 4.97 25.97
C VAL A 898 -19.37 4.52 24.85
N ALA A 899 -18.07 4.74 25.04
CA ALA A 899 -17.03 4.41 24.06
C ALA A 899 -16.36 3.06 24.35
N ALA A 900 -16.42 2.60 25.61
CA ALA A 900 -15.89 1.30 26.00
C ALA A 900 -16.64 0.73 27.20
N VAL A 901 -16.74 -0.60 27.26
CA VAL A 901 -17.27 -1.33 28.41
C VAL A 901 -16.23 -2.25 29.03
N GLN A 902 -16.35 -2.49 30.34
CA GLN A 902 -15.53 -3.44 31.10
C GLN A 902 -16.40 -4.45 31.84
N TYR A 903 -15.91 -5.68 31.99
CA TYR A 903 -16.56 -6.74 32.78
C TYR A 903 -15.53 -7.64 33.46
N ALA A 904 -15.84 -8.09 34.68
CA ALA A 904 -15.03 -9.07 35.40
C ALA A 904 -15.89 -10.04 36.22
N ASP A 905 -15.55 -11.32 36.13
CA ASP A 905 -16.00 -12.41 37.00
C ASP A 905 -14.85 -13.42 37.17
N GLY A 906 -14.03 -13.21 38.21
CA GLY A 906 -12.78 -13.95 38.39
C GLY A 906 -11.80 -13.70 37.24
N CYS A 907 -11.31 -14.79 36.61
CA CYS A 907 -10.44 -14.75 35.44
C CYS A 907 -11.16 -14.33 34.15
N ARG A 908 -12.48 -14.54 34.08
CA ARG A 908 -13.26 -14.14 32.90
C ARG A 908 -13.40 -12.63 32.91
N ARG A 909 -12.63 -11.94 32.07
CA ARG A 909 -12.61 -10.49 31.97
C ARG A 909 -12.74 -10.02 30.53
N LEU A 910 -13.28 -8.83 30.36
CA LEU A 910 -13.49 -8.23 29.05
C LEU A 910 -13.28 -6.73 29.11
N VAL A 911 -12.57 -6.20 28.11
CA VAL A 911 -12.63 -4.81 27.69
C VAL A 911 -13.01 -4.78 26.22
N ASN A 912 -14.07 -4.03 25.89
CA ASN A 912 -14.59 -3.90 24.52
C ASN A 912 -14.69 -2.41 24.17
N PHE A 913 -13.96 -1.96 23.16
CA PHE A 913 -13.99 -0.59 22.66
C PHE A 913 -14.87 -0.51 21.41
N GLY A 914 -15.64 0.58 21.30
CA GLY A 914 -16.36 0.95 20.06
C GLY A 914 -15.50 1.73 19.07
N PHE A 915 -14.18 1.78 19.29
CA PHE A 915 -13.20 2.39 18.39
C PHE A 915 -11.89 1.58 18.42
N PRO A 916 -11.02 1.71 17.42
CA PRO A 916 -9.78 0.94 17.33
C PRO A 916 -8.73 1.47 18.31
N PHE A 917 -7.94 0.58 18.92
CA PHE A 917 -6.91 0.99 19.87
C PHE A 917 -5.69 1.63 19.16
N GLU A 918 -5.35 1.11 17.99
CA GLU A 918 -4.25 1.55 17.15
C GLU A 918 -4.36 3.04 16.75
N THR A 919 -5.57 3.57 16.63
CA THR A 919 -5.81 4.99 16.31
C THR A 919 -5.66 5.92 17.52
N ILE A 920 -5.48 5.41 18.75
CA ILE A 920 -5.16 6.23 19.94
C ILE A 920 -3.84 6.95 19.73
N ARG A 921 -3.82 8.26 19.99
CA ARG A 921 -2.61 9.07 19.82
C ARG A 921 -1.45 8.59 20.71
N PRO A 922 -0.19 8.65 20.21
CA PRO A 922 0.98 8.13 20.93
C PRO A 922 1.14 8.63 22.38
N GLU A 923 0.72 9.86 22.68
CA GLU A 923 0.83 10.44 24.02
C GLU A 923 -0.04 9.77 25.10
N ALA A 924 -1.08 9.01 24.72
CA ALA A 924 -1.97 8.32 25.66
C ALA A 924 -1.94 6.79 25.51
N ARG A 925 -1.55 6.28 24.33
CA ARG A 925 -1.64 4.86 23.95
C ARG A 925 -1.03 3.90 24.99
N ALA A 926 0.17 4.20 25.46
CA ALA A 926 0.87 3.33 26.42
C ALA A 926 0.16 3.24 27.78
N ASP A 927 -0.33 4.37 28.30
CA ASP A 927 -1.05 4.40 29.58
C ASP A 927 -2.40 3.68 29.47
N VAL A 928 -3.09 3.81 28.34
CA VAL A 928 -4.35 3.10 28.08
C VAL A 928 -4.13 1.59 28.04
N MET A 929 -3.15 1.10 27.25
CA MET A 929 -2.86 -0.35 27.20
C MET A 929 -2.45 -0.88 28.56
N ALA A 930 -1.63 -0.15 29.32
CA ALA A 930 -1.25 -0.56 30.67
C ALA A 930 -2.48 -0.82 31.55
N ARG A 931 -3.49 0.06 31.53
CA ARG A 931 -4.75 -0.16 32.28
C ARG A 931 -5.57 -1.33 31.77
N VAL A 932 -5.59 -1.58 30.46
CA VAL A 932 -6.26 -2.74 29.88
C VAL A 932 -5.57 -4.02 30.37
N MET A 933 -4.24 -4.10 30.25
CA MET A 933 -3.48 -5.28 30.66
C MET A 933 -3.56 -5.52 32.16
N ASP A 934 -3.34 -4.51 33.01
CA ASP A 934 -3.47 -4.60 34.49
C ASP A 934 -4.87 -5.07 34.94
N PHE A 935 -5.90 -4.81 34.12
CA PHE A 935 -7.24 -5.30 34.41
C PHE A 935 -7.44 -6.75 33.94
N LEU A 936 -6.91 -7.12 32.78
CA LEU A 936 -7.13 -8.44 32.17
C LEU A 936 -6.14 -9.51 32.67
N ASP A 937 -5.03 -9.11 33.29
CA ASP A 937 -3.92 -10.00 33.64
C ASP A 937 -4.07 -10.80 34.94
N GLU A 938 -5.20 -10.67 35.65
CA GLU A 938 -5.51 -11.35 36.91
C GLU A 938 -5.12 -12.84 36.92
N CYS A 939 -5.19 -13.50 35.76
CA CYS A 939 -4.82 -14.91 35.57
C CYS A 939 -3.74 -15.14 34.48
N VAL A 940 -3.04 -14.10 34.01
CA VAL A 940 -1.96 -14.16 32.99
C VAL A 940 -0.61 -14.50 33.63
N VAL A 941 -0.30 -13.96 34.81
CA VAL A 941 0.85 -14.33 35.63
C VAL A 941 0.45 -14.21 37.10
N GLN A 942 0.22 -15.32 37.81
CA GLN A 942 0.20 -15.28 39.27
C GLN A 942 1.56 -15.74 39.75
N GLU A 943 2.48 -14.78 39.93
CA GLU A 943 3.60 -15.04 40.82
C GLU A 943 3.05 -15.59 42.15
N PRO A 944 3.77 -16.50 42.79
CA PRO A 944 3.39 -16.96 44.12
C PRO A 944 3.23 -15.74 45.03
N GLU A 945 2.11 -15.61 45.73
CA GLU A 945 1.93 -14.56 46.74
C GLU A 945 2.19 -15.12 48.13
N THR A 946 2.69 -14.26 49.02
CA THR A 946 2.78 -14.55 50.45
C THR A 946 2.13 -13.48 51.30
N VAL A 947 1.66 -13.87 52.48
CA VAL A 947 1.16 -12.95 53.52
C VAL A 947 1.74 -13.39 54.84
N ILE A 948 2.32 -12.46 55.60
CA ILE A 948 2.71 -12.70 57.00
C ILE A 948 1.51 -12.37 57.90
N THR A 949 0.95 -13.39 58.57
CA THR A 949 -0.11 -13.18 59.57
C THR A 949 0.45 -12.96 60.97
N THR A 950 1.63 -13.51 61.26
CA THR A 950 2.36 -13.26 62.50
C THR A 950 3.86 -13.30 62.18
N PRO A 951 4.68 -12.34 62.63
CA PRO A 951 4.31 -11.13 63.36
C PRO A 951 3.39 -10.20 62.56
N GLY A 952 2.47 -9.52 63.23
CA GLY A 952 1.68 -8.46 62.59
C GLY A 952 2.52 -7.18 62.48
N ASP A 953 2.37 -6.46 61.36
CA ASP A 953 3.14 -5.25 61.12
C ASP A 953 2.88 -4.16 62.19
N GLY A 954 3.96 -3.57 62.70
CA GLY A 954 3.98 -2.63 63.82
C GLY A 954 3.76 -3.22 65.22
N ASN A 955 3.58 -4.55 65.35
CA ASN A 955 3.28 -5.14 66.65
C ASN A 955 4.49 -5.16 67.61
N ILE A 956 4.18 -5.07 68.90
CA ILE A 956 5.14 -5.21 70.01
C ILE A 956 4.86 -6.54 70.72
N TYR A 957 5.88 -7.39 70.81
CA TYR A 957 5.81 -8.69 71.48
C TYR A 957 6.59 -8.66 72.80
N TRP A 958 5.93 -9.13 73.87
CA TRP A 958 6.47 -9.19 75.22
C TRP A 958 6.90 -10.62 75.53
N ASP A 959 8.15 -10.79 75.96
CA ASP A 959 8.70 -12.05 76.51
C ASP A 959 8.80 -13.25 75.54
N GLY A 960 9.09 -12.99 74.26
CA GLY A 960 9.42 -14.05 73.30
C GLY A 960 9.32 -13.63 71.85
N VAL A 961 9.98 -14.38 70.97
CA VAL A 961 9.86 -14.24 69.52
C VAL A 961 8.48 -14.74 69.09
N PRO A 962 7.69 -13.96 68.32
CA PRO A 962 6.43 -14.47 67.79
C PRO A 962 6.66 -15.66 66.86
N SER A 963 5.67 -16.55 66.75
CA SER A 963 5.66 -17.54 65.68
C SER A 963 5.59 -16.83 64.33
N PHE A 964 6.45 -17.17 63.39
CA PHE A 964 6.34 -16.65 62.03
C PHE A 964 5.35 -17.54 61.30
N SER A 965 4.25 -17.00 60.83
CA SER A 965 3.25 -17.77 60.10
C SER A 965 2.51 -16.90 59.11
N GLY A 966 1.90 -17.55 58.13
CA GLY A 966 1.29 -16.86 57.03
C GLY A 966 0.52 -17.75 56.10
N LEU A 967 0.02 -17.09 55.07
CA LEU A 967 -0.60 -17.75 53.93
C LEU A 967 0.33 -17.61 52.73
N ALA A 968 0.24 -18.56 51.81
CA ALA A 968 0.84 -18.48 50.49
C ALA A 968 -0.13 -19.05 49.46
N SER A 969 -0.14 -18.47 48.27
CA SER A 969 -0.96 -18.90 47.14
C SER A 969 -0.13 -18.90 45.87
N ALA A 970 -0.44 -19.82 44.97
CA ALA A 970 0.13 -19.87 43.62
C ALA A 970 -0.80 -20.71 42.75
N VAL A 971 -0.97 -20.31 41.49
CA VAL A 971 -1.83 -21.02 40.52
C VAL A 971 -1.29 -22.41 40.20
N ALA A 972 0.03 -22.52 39.98
CA ALA A 972 0.72 -23.81 39.81
C ALA A 972 0.90 -24.60 41.12
N GLY A 973 0.34 -24.10 42.24
CA GLY A 973 0.55 -24.64 43.57
C GLY A 973 1.85 -24.16 44.20
N VAL A 974 1.86 -24.01 45.52
CA VAL A 974 3.04 -23.53 46.26
C VAL A 974 4.03 -24.69 46.42
N GLN A 975 5.23 -24.57 45.85
CA GLN A 975 6.32 -25.53 46.03
C GLN A 975 6.96 -25.38 47.40
N ARG A 976 7.34 -24.15 47.79
CA ARG A 976 7.93 -23.83 49.10
C ARG A 976 7.72 -22.37 49.46
N VAL A 977 7.80 -22.07 50.75
CA VAL A 977 7.86 -20.69 51.28
C VAL A 977 9.21 -20.49 51.96
N GLU A 978 9.80 -19.33 51.75
CA GLU A 978 11.06 -18.91 52.36
C GLU A 978 10.83 -17.65 53.19
N VAL A 979 11.53 -17.53 54.32
CA VAL A 979 11.47 -16.37 55.20
C VAL A 979 12.86 -15.79 55.44
N SER A 980 12.92 -14.48 55.62
CA SER A 980 14.13 -13.74 55.95
C SER A 980 13.82 -12.83 57.14
N LEU A 981 14.80 -12.63 58.02
CA LEU A 981 14.67 -11.76 59.19
C LEU A 981 15.85 -10.78 59.22
N ARG A 982 15.54 -9.49 59.15
CA ARG A 982 16.49 -8.40 59.30
C ARG A 982 16.37 -7.78 60.69
N ARG A 983 17.50 -7.47 61.31
CA ARG A 983 17.55 -6.62 62.51
C ARG A 983 17.74 -5.17 62.10
N ASP A 984 16.87 -4.29 62.56
CA ASP A 984 16.82 -2.91 62.05
C ASP A 984 17.94 -2.02 62.59
N SER A 985 18.54 -2.38 63.72
CA SER A 985 19.61 -1.57 64.34
C SER A 985 20.89 -1.50 63.50
N ASP A 986 21.18 -2.54 62.71
CA ASP A 986 22.42 -2.68 61.93
C ASP A 986 22.19 -3.22 60.51
N GLY A 987 20.95 -3.54 60.14
CA GLY A 987 20.58 -4.01 58.81
C GLY A 987 21.06 -5.43 58.48
N LEU A 988 21.59 -6.16 59.48
CA LEU A 988 22.07 -7.53 59.27
C LEU A 988 20.91 -8.53 59.26
N TYR A 989 21.10 -9.64 58.53
CA TYR A 989 20.11 -10.71 58.38
C TYR A 989 20.51 -11.95 59.16
N TRP A 990 19.51 -12.68 59.67
CA TRP A 990 19.73 -13.91 60.42
C TRP A 990 20.20 -15.06 59.52
N ASP A 991 21.33 -15.69 59.85
CA ASP A 991 21.94 -16.76 59.05
C ASP A 991 21.63 -18.19 59.54
N GLY A 992 20.89 -18.33 60.65
CA GLY A 992 20.62 -19.60 61.33
C GLY A 992 21.47 -19.85 62.58
N THR A 993 22.57 -19.11 62.74
CA THR A 993 23.49 -19.17 63.90
C THR A 993 23.97 -17.79 64.40
N GLY A 994 23.94 -16.77 63.55
CA GLY A 994 24.40 -15.40 63.77
C GLY A 994 23.76 -14.40 62.80
N TRP A 995 24.34 -13.20 62.70
CA TRP A 995 23.84 -12.09 61.88
C TRP A 995 24.87 -11.69 60.83
N GLY A 996 24.46 -11.59 59.56
CA GLY A 996 25.34 -11.34 58.42
C GLY A 996 24.61 -10.83 57.17
N GLU A 997 25.05 -11.29 56.00
CA GLU A 997 24.45 -10.96 54.69
C GLU A 997 23.06 -11.61 54.54
N THR A 998 22.27 -11.13 53.57
CA THR A 998 20.89 -11.58 53.33
C THR A 998 20.80 -13.10 53.16
N GLN A 999 19.96 -13.74 53.98
CA GLN A 999 19.74 -15.18 53.94
C GLN A 999 18.26 -15.54 54.08
N TRP A 1000 17.82 -16.47 53.24
CA TRP A 1000 16.46 -17.01 53.22
C TRP A 1000 16.41 -18.41 53.81
N HIS A 1001 15.38 -18.70 54.60
CA HIS A 1001 15.18 -19.96 55.30
C HIS A 1001 13.86 -20.61 54.89
N THR A 1002 13.86 -21.89 54.55
CA THR A 1002 12.63 -22.59 54.17
C THR A 1002 11.68 -22.75 55.36
N ALA A 1003 10.44 -22.30 55.21
CA ALA A 1003 9.37 -22.47 56.17
C ALA A 1003 8.76 -23.88 56.10
N ALA A 1004 8.11 -24.31 57.18
CA ALA A 1004 7.33 -25.53 57.22
C ALA A 1004 5.91 -25.27 56.70
N GLY A 1005 5.44 -26.11 55.77
CA GLY A 1005 4.14 -25.95 55.13
C GLY A 1005 4.24 -25.29 53.76
N LYS A 1006 3.07 -25.16 53.10
CA LYS A 1006 2.92 -24.57 51.76
C LYS A 1006 1.89 -23.43 51.86
N THR A 1007 0.63 -23.70 51.56
CA THR A 1007 -0.47 -22.72 51.60
C THR A 1007 -0.68 -22.08 52.98
N LEU A 1008 -0.59 -22.90 54.03
CA LEU A 1008 -0.44 -22.43 55.40
C LEU A 1008 0.99 -22.75 55.82
N TRP A 1009 1.79 -21.72 56.04
CA TRP A 1009 3.19 -21.87 56.37
C TRP A 1009 3.49 -21.34 57.76
N SER A 1010 4.53 -21.91 58.37
CA SER A 1010 5.05 -21.49 59.65
C SER A 1010 6.55 -21.65 59.70
N PHE A 1011 7.22 -20.74 60.38
CA PHE A 1011 8.64 -20.80 60.67
C PHE A 1011 8.84 -20.56 62.17
N THR A 1012 9.46 -21.54 62.83
CA THR A 1012 9.80 -21.41 64.24
C THR A 1012 11.26 -20.99 64.32
N MET A 1013 11.50 -19.78 64.80
CA MET A 1013 12.84 -19.30 65.10
C MET A 1013 13.43 -20.12 66.26
N PRO A 1014 14.61 -20.76 66.12
CA PRO A 1014 15.25 -21.50 67.21
C PRO A 1014 15.93 -20.60 68.26
N LEU A 1015 15.59 -19.30 68.32
CA LEU A 1015 16.35 -18.26 69.00
C LEU A 1015 15.65 -17.68 70.23
N THR A 1016 16.47 -17.24 71.19
CA THR A 1016 16.17 -16.09 72.05
C THR A 1016 16.78 -14.87 71.37
N VAL A 1017 15.96 -14.04 70.74
CA VAL A 1017 16.44 -12.83 70.05
C VAL A 1017 16.48 -11.68 71.05
N GLU A 1018 17.43 -10.76 70.89
CA GLU A 1018 17.56 -9.58 71.76
C GLU A 1018 16.36 -8.64 71.65
N VAL A 1019 16.17 -7.78 72.66
CA VAL A 1019 15.20 -6.68 72.61
C VAL A 1019 15.61 -5.71 71.51
N GLY A 1020 14.70 -5.40 70.60
CA GLY A 1020 15.00 -4.59 69.42
C GLY A 1020 13.86 -4.61 68.39
N SER A 1021 14.08 -3.90 67.27
CA SER A 1021 13.16 -3.87 66.13
C SER A 1021 13.69 -4.73 64.98
N TYR A 1022 12.78 -5.41 64.31
CA TYR A 1022 13.07 -6.39 63.27
C TYR A 1022 12.07 -6.27 62.12
N THR A 1023 12.55 -6.56 60.91
CA THR A 1023 11.73 -6.72 59.71
C THR A 1023 11.74 -8.19 59.28
N ALA A 1024 10.56 -8.82 59.29
CA ALA A 1024 10.34 -10.15 58.72
C ALA A 1024 9.95 -10.02 57.25
N GLN A 1025 10.50 -10.87 56.39
CA GLN A 1025 10.10 -11.01 55.00
C GLN A 1025 9.71 -12.47 54.72
N ALA A 1026 8.73 -12.70 53.86
CA ALA A 1026 8.34 -14.01 53.37
C ALA A 1026 8.17 -13.98 51.86
N ARG A 1027 8.55 -15.04 51.16
CA ARG A 1027 8.38 -15.19 49.71
C ARG A 1027 8.02 -16.63 49.37
N ALA A 1028 7.14 -16.85 48.40
CA ALA A 1028 6.77 -18.19 47.95
C ALA A 1028 7.48 -18.53 46.64
N TRP A 1029 7.58 -19.83 46.37
CA TRP A 1029 7.98 -20.40 45.09
C TRP A 1029 6.87 -21.32 44.63
N ASP A 1030 6.52 -21.28 43.35
CA ASP A 1030 5.56 -22.21 42.75
C ASP A 1030 6.23 -23.50 42.25
N GLU A 1031 5.42 -24.44 41.75
CA GLU A 1031 5.89 -25.72 41.23
C GLU A 1031 6.73 -25.60 39.94
N ASP A 1032 6.61 -24.48 39.23
CA ASP A 1032 7.37 -24.16 38.01
C ASP A 1032 8.71 -23.43 38.31
N GLY A 1033 8.94 -23.05 39.56
CA GLY A 1033 10.19 -22.46 40.03
C GLY A 1033 10.24 -20.93 39.92
N ILE A 1034 9.11 -20.27 39.72
CA ILE A 1034 8.96 -18.81 39.82
C ILE A 1034 8.86 -18.45 41.31
N SER A 1035 9.54 -17.37 41.72
CA SER A 1035 9.51 -16.87 43.09
C SER A 1035 8.73 -15.57 43.17
N ASP A 1036 7.99 -15.38 44.25
CA ASP A 1036 7.42 -14.10 44.68
C ASP A 1036 8.47 -12.99 44.61
N THR A 1037 8.33 -12.08 43.64
CA THR A 1037 9.27 -10.96 43.44
C THR A 1037 8.97 -9.77 44.34
N THR A 1038 7.82 -9.76 45.01
CA THR A 1038 7.42 -8.78 46.02
C THR A 1038 7.17 -9.43 47.39
N PRO A 1039 8.23 -9.94 48.06
CA PRO A 1039 8.09 -10.63 49.34
C PRO A 1039 7.26 -9.83 50.35
N ALA A 1040 6.29 -10.49 51.00
CA ALA A 1040 5.55 -9.89 52.09
C ALA A 1040 6.48 -9.45 53.22
N GLU A 1041 6.25 -8.25 53.76
CA GLU A 1041 7.07 -7.65 54.80
C GLU A 1041 6.23 -7.31 56.04
N ALA A 1042 6.78 -7.56 57.24
CA ALA A 1042 6.18 -7.16 58.51
C ALA A 1042 7.26 -6.71 59.50
N SER A 1043 7.17 -5.47 59.96
CA SER A 1043 8.04 -4.91 61.00
C SER A 1043 7.46 -5.17 62.38
N PHE A 1044 8.29 -5.53 63.37
CA PHE A 1044 7.85 -5.76 64.75
C PHE A 1044 8.96 -5.46 65.76
N SER A 1045 8.59 -5.31 67.02
CA SER A 1045 9.56 -5.07 68.10
C SER A 1045 9.42 -6.06 69.24
N LEU A 1046 10.55 -6.47 69.82
CA LEU A 1046 10.64 -7.32 71.00
C LEU A 1046 10.99 -6.45 72.22
N VAL A 1047 10.24 -6.58 73.31
CA VAL A 1047 10.47 -5.81 74.56
C VAL A 1047 10.50 -6.75 75.77
N ALA A 1048 11.42 -6.50 76.70
CA ALA A 1048 11.50 -7.24 77.96
C ALA A 1048 10.45 -6.75 78.97
N LEU A 1049 9.82 -7.68 79.69
CA LEU A 1049 9.01 -7.36 80.87
C LEU A 1049 9.93 -6.93 82.02
N ASP A 1050 9.96 -5.64 82.35
CA ASP A 1050 10.52 -5.18 83.62
C ASP A 1050 9.49 -5.48 84.74
N ASN A 1051 9.73 -6.55 85.50
CA ASN A 1051 8.86 -7.01 86.59
C ASN A 1051 8.82 -6.05 87.82
N THR A 1052 9.19 -4.78 87.67
CA THR A 1052 9.27 -3.81 88.78
C THR A 1052 8.15 -2.76 88.86
N LEU A 1053 7.15 -2.77 87.97
CA LEU A 1053 6.07 -1.78 87.98
C LEU A 1053 4.66 -2.38 88.02
N PHE A 1054 4.29 -2.96 89.18
CA PHE A 1054 2.88 -3.08 89.57
C PHE A 1054 2.54 -2.06 90.66
N LEU A 1055 1.80 -1.00 90.31
CA LEU A 1055 0.94 -0.25 91.21
C LEU A 1055 -0.31 0.21 90.43
N PRO A 1056 -1.53 0.09 90.99
CA PRO A 1056 -2.76 0.28 90.25
C PRO A 1056 -3.16 1.76 90.24
N LEU A 1057 -3.55 2.30 89.07
CA LEU A 1057 -4.28 3.56 89.02
C LEU A 1057 -5.70 3.34 88.52
N VAL A 1058 -6.62 3.77 89.37
CA VAL A 1058 -8.07 3.78 89.24
C VAL A 1058 -8.53 4.83 88.21
N LEU A 1059 -9.55 4.45 87.44
CA LEU A 1059 -10.60 5.23 86.74
C LEU A 1059 -10.60 6.77 86.86
N LYS A 1060 -10.74 7.42 85.68
CA LYS A 1060 -11.60 8.58 85.29
C LYS A 1060 -10.95 9.20 84.04
N GLU A 1061 -11.60 9.49 82.91
CA GLU A 1061 -12.99 9.71 82.50
C GLU A 1061 -13.16 9.20 81.05
#